data_AF-A0A0M9ER55-F1
#
_entry.id   AF-A0A0M9ER55-F1
#
_cell.length_a   1.000
_cell.length_b   1.000
_cell.length_c   1.000
_cell.angle_alpha   90.00
_cell.angle_beta   90.00
_cell.angle_gamma   90.00
#
_symmetry.space_group_name_H-M   'P 1'
#
loop_
_entity.id
_entity.type
_entity.pdbx_description
1 polymer ?
#
loop_
_entity_poly.entity_id
_entity_poly.type
_entity_poly.pdbx_seq_one_letter_code
_entity_poly.pdbx_strand_id
1 'polypeptide(L)'
;MKVIQPGQLAPVPRFRALTATIPQGPGRDLYLSIHKTMKDLGRAVLVGQQRRLIEFLSSSLGYETLVAMTEVSINDPEACSAFSVYLTTLEQAYHWPRECTLSTPEELENHKFVIQMLQQPELQDILLCSVDARNLQSVVPSRLARSALTIAKAMIDEASLAQSQGLDLPRERQDLVNLLYRTSRGDWFIQGDYRDPDSHLEFGRLHEVTCTNGTQRSVQEIFECFSGLSWLQRIPILHRNLPSTSEILCTAYTDLQVAMAIARDELLSMVIDEPVWGLTFAKVSKGVGFCTIGAGGADCPMFRMMDALCGRVDNVNQAALLEELDFRSRFFPPTIRALINDLATAPSIRHFINSGQANYELVQAFKAMEQIRYDLYEMHRKKAMRIALALRAGQQATSSGTQNASSPEKHIAMTLSAAIDVRFGQDATNPQVDAFAWSSPLLRSEGGQVQAARIQLVFSTPLAVSPGDGLNIAVEVKQGEWHVRTYSITHAFARRKTSKTKGQVCQAVGSVEICVRNKGEVSSFLCNQETGFPVRVMIKPAPHFRIAGNSSPDEQTLFIAQGGAVGVFLAWLSWQDQLVGTYKLIVGARDYNMLAYASQLQKISSSFSNHLKVLVALSKPSPGDIRKLLSGRLKAFTGRVTTHLDFALSSNPTTTYVCGSSSFALGVVHCLSQSITRTEIATPSRLRPIVTSRLPNVRLHVAASVEGPLDKPLLRPITKAELTLHNSPGDLWIALGDLVYDITAVPRFHPGGEKVLIYRAGRQAQDVFETVHDGCYMTNSLLNEMVIGRLVSSGEGFQEWEDLLDKIVEIQNDLTNHSRFEQTPTGYSRQLSQSPPVEVLRASMDCFTKGWASLLNRVGADDMERCRLRSTYEKTNSALHTHLRQVYDMDFDHVHRYAEALRKVFDAHALTTGRIHGVIDGIKRHIVDCLYQRKQPQLSILDDSTESIILSIQETAKYY
;
A
#
# COMPACT_ATOMS: atom_id res chain seq x y z
N MET A 1 10.30 -34.59 -20.46
CA MET A 1 9.81 -33.34 -19.81
C MET A 1 9.26 -32.42 -20.89
N LYS A 2 8.16 -31.70 -20.66
CA LYS A 2 7.87 -30.52 -21.49
C LYS A 2 9.02 -29.55 -21.25
N VAL A 3 9.89 -29.39 -22.23
CA VAL A 3 10.89 -28.33 -22.22
C VAL A 3 10.08 -27.04 -22.12
N ILE A 4 10.23 -26.33 -20.99
CA ILE A 4 9.72 -24.98 -20.87
C ILE A 4 10.38 -24.21 -22.01
N GLN A 5 9.59 -23.81 -23.00
CA GLN A 5 10.12 -22.96 -24.07
C GLN A 5 10.64 -21.65 -23.45
N PRO A 6 11.68 -21.02 -24.03
CA PRO A 6 12.08 -19.68 -23.62
C PRO A 6 10.83 -18.79 -23.48
N GLY A 7 10.67 -18.15 -22.32
CA GLY A 7 9.53 -17.26 -22.04
C GLY A 7 8.36 -17.84 -21.22
N GLN A 8 8.30 -19.14 -20.87
CA GLN A 8 7.31 -19.60 -19.87
C GLN A 8 7.84 -19.49 -18.44
N LEU A 9 7.04 -18.92 -17.54
CA LEU A 9 7.39 -18.86 -16.12
C LEU A 9 7.01 -20.16 -15.40
N ALA A 10 7.83 -20.54 -14.42
CA ALA A 10 7.45 -21.56 -13.45
C ALA A 10 6.34 -21.01 -12.53
N PRO A 11 5.40 -21.85 -12.08
CA PRO A 11 4.38 -21.44 -11.13
C PRO A 11 5.00 -21.02 -9.79
N VAL A 12 4.31 -20.13 -9.07
CA VAL A 12 4.73 -19.67 -7.73
C VAL A 12 4.75 -20.86 -6.74
N PRO A 13 5.86 -21.09 -5.99
CA PRO A 13 5.98 -22.28 -5.12
C PRO A 13 4.91 -22.35 -4.02
N ARG A 14 4.26 -23.51 -3.89
CA ARG A 14 3.24 -23.79 -2.87
C ARG A 14 3.84 -24.51 -1.67
N PHE A 15 4.59 -23.76 -0.85
CA PHE A 15 5.32 -24.27 0.32
C PHE A 15 4.56 -25.25 1.23
N ARG A 16 3.26 -25.01 1.45
CA ARG A 16 2.41 -25.90 2.28
C ARG A 16 2.26 -27.28 1.67
N ALA A 17 2.09 -27.37 0.34
CA ALA A 17 1.93 -28.65 -0.35
C ALA A 17 3.23 -29.48 -0.31
N LEU A 18 4.39 -28.82 -0.37
CA LEU A 18 5.71 -29.48 -0.34
C LEU A 18 5.98 -30.30 0.93
N THR A 19 5.37 -29.92 2.06
CA THR A 19 5.46 -30.72 3.29
C THR A 19 4.85 -32.11 3.14
N ALA A 20 3.93 -32.31 2.19
CA ALA A 20 3.31 -33.59 1.88
C ALA A 20 3.92 -34.27 0.64
N THR A 21 4.35 -33.50 -0.37
CA THR A 21 4.74 -34.04 -1.69
C THR A 21 6.19 -34.48 -1.81
N ILE A 22 7.12 -33.95 -0.99
CA ILE A 22 8.52 -34.41 -1.01
C ILE A 22 8.59 -35.86 -0.47
N PRO A 23 9.22 -36.82 -1.18
CA PRO A 23 9.34 -38.21 -0.73
C PRO A 23 10.00 -38.36 0.65
N GLN A 24 9.63 -39.40 1.40
CA GLN A 24 10.25 -39.70 2.70
C GLN A 24 11.75 -40.00 2.56
N GLY A 25 12.56 -39.49 3.49
CA GLY A 25 14.02 -39.67 3.50
C GLY A 25 14.78 -38.41 3.94
N PRO A 26 16.13 -38.43 3.90
CA PRO A 26 16.97 -37.36 4.43
C PRO A 26 16.68 -35.98 3.84
N GLY A 27 16.29 -35.90 2.56
CA GLY A 27 15.96 -34.63 1.91
C GLY A 27 14.67 -34.00 2.44
N ARG A 28 13.68 -34.82 2.83
CA ARG A 28 12.46 -34.35 3.50
C ARG A 28 12.73 -33.94 4.94
N ASP A 29 13.56 -34.68 5.66
CA ASP A 29 13.93 -34.32 7.03
C ASP A 29 14.66 -32.97 7.07
N LEU A 30 15.56 -32.73 6.12
CA LEU A 30 16.19 -31.43 5.91
C LEU A 30 15.16 -30.33 5.59
N TYR A 31 14.26 -30.57 4.62
CA TYR A 31 13.22 -29.61 4.29
C TYR A 31 12.35 -29.26 5.51
N LEU A 32 11.96 -30.26 6.30
CA LEU A 32 11.16 -30.08 7.51
C LEU A 32 11.94 -29.32 8.60
N SER A 33 13.24 -29.56 8.74
CA SER A 33 14.12 -28.81 9.66
C SER A 33 14.19 -27.33 9.27
N ILE A 34 14.48 -27.03 8.00
CA ILE A 34 14.48 -25.66 7.47
C ILE A 34 13.09 -25.02 7.62
N HIS A 35 12.03 -25.75 7.28
CA HIS A 35 10.65 -25.28 7.40
C HIS A 35 10.26 -24.97 8.85
N LYS A 36 10.70 -25.78 9.82
CA LYS A 36 10.51 -25.50 11.25
C LYS A 36 11.25 -24.24 11.66
N THR A 37 12.52 -24.09 11.29
CA THR A 37 13.29 -22.86 11.56
C THR A 37 12.59 -21.65 10.98
N MET A 38 12.10 -21.73 9.74
CA MET A 38 11.32 -20.67 9.10
C MET A 38 10.03 -20.32 9.86
N LYS A 39 9.36 -21.30 10.46
CA LYS A 39 8.15 -21.09 11.27
C LYS A 39 8.46 -20.35 12.58
N ASP A 40 9.61 -20.62 13.19
CA ASP A 40 10.04 -20.01 14.46
C ASP A 40 10.82 -18.70 14.27
N LEU A 41 11.33 -18.45 13.06
CA LEU A 41 12.14 -17.28 12.71
C LEU A 41 11.46 -15.96 13.06
N GLY A 42 10.15 -15.84 12.79
CA GLY A 42 9.38 -14.64 13.12
C GLY A 42 9.46 -14.30 14.62
N ARG A 43 9.30 -15.28 15.52
CA ARG A 43 9.42 -15.06 16.97
C ARG A 43 10.85 -14.67 17.34
N ALA A 44 11.85 -15.30 16.75
CA ALA A 44 13.25 -14.98 17.07
C ALA A 44 13.62 -13.55 16.64
N VAL A 45 13.12 -13.10 15.47
CA VAL A 45 13.28 -11.72 14.99
C VAL A 45 12.64 -10.72 15.95
N LEU A 46 11.48 -11.02 16.54
CA LEU A 46 10.77 -10.08 17.42
C LEU A 46 11.54 -9.67 18.68
N VAL A 47 12.49 -10.49 19.14
CA VAL A 47 13.33 -10.22 20.33
C VAL A 47 14.83 -10.07 19.98
N GLY A 48 15.18 -10.00 18.70
CA GLY A 48 16.56 -9.83 18.25
C GLY A 48 17.47 -11.05 18.42
N GLN A 49 16.91 -12.26 18.33
CA GLN A 49 17.63 -13.54 18.58
C GLN A 49 17.67 -14.49 17.37
N GLN A 50 17.25 -14.02 16.20
CA GLN A 50 17.27 -14.75 14.94
C GLN A 50 18.64 -15.35 14.60
N ARG A 51 19.74 -14.67 14.93
CA ARG A 51 21.11 -15.15 14.67
C ARG A 51 21.39 -16.47 15.36
N ARG A 52 21.06 -16.56 16.65
CA ARG A 52 21.24 -17.76 17.46
C ARG A 52 20.41 -18.94 16.95
N LEU A 53 19.18 -18.67 16.51
CA LEU A 53 18.31 -19.69 15.90
C LEU A 53 18.91 -20.24 14.59
N ILE A 54 19.44 -19.35 13.74
CA ILE A 54 20.04 -19.72 12.45
C ILE A 54 21.37 -20.45 12.64
N GLU A 55 22.21 -20.04 13.60
CA GLU A 55 23.44 -20.75 13.98
C GLU A 55 23.15 -22.18 14.43
N PHE A 56 22.09 -22.37 15.21
CA PHE A 56 21.65 -23.71 15.60
C PHE A 56 21.28 -24.58 14.39
N LEU A 57 20.49 -24.05 13.44
CA LEU A 57 20.21 -24.75 12.18
C LEU A 57 21.50 -25.06 11.43
N SER A 58 22.39 -24.07 11.25
CA SER A 58 23.64 -24.23 10.51
C SER A 58 24.55 -25.30 11.13
N SER A 59 24.56 -25.44 12.46
CA SER A 59 25.35 -26.49 13.13
C SER A 59 24.87 -27.91 12.84
N SER A 60 23.63 -28.07 12.35
CA SER A 60 23.06 -29.35 11.92
C SER A 60 23.21 -29.64 10.43
N LEU A 61 23.72 -28.67 9.66
CA LEU A 61 23.97 -28.82 8.23
C LEU A 61 25.37 -29.40 8.01
N GLY A 62 25.53 -30.18 6.94
CA GLY A 62 26.82 -30.72 6.52
C GLY A 62 26.77 -31.38 5.14
N TYR A 63 27.78 -32.19 4.84
CA TYR A 63 27.89 -32.83 3.53
C TYR A 63 26.71 -33.77 3.19
N GLU A 64 26.24 -34.57 4.15
CA GLU A 64 25.13 -35.50 3.92
C GLU A 64 23.81 -34.79 3.59
N THR A 65 23.50 -33.72 4.32
CA THR A 65 22.31 -32.90 4.06
C THR A 65 22.40 -32.18 2.72
N LEU A 66 23.60 -31.74 2.33
CA LEU A 66 23.86 -31.08 1.06
C LEU A 66 23.61 -32.02 -0.13
N VAL A 67 24.01 -33.29 -0.02
CA VAL A 67 23.70 -34.34 -1.02
C VAL A 67 22.19 -34.62 -1.08
N ALA A 68 21.54 -34.78 0.07
CA ALA A 68 20.11 -35.05 0.12
C ALA A 68 19.25 -33.92 -0.48
N MET A 69 19.62 -32.67 -0.22
CA MET A 69 18.99 -31.49 -0.82
C MET A 69 19.15 -31.46 -2.35
N THR A 70 20.33 -31.84 -2.84
CA THR A 70 20.64 -31.91 -4.27
C THR A 70 19.74 -32.95 -4.95
N GLU A 71 19.61 -34.14 -4.37
CA GLU A 71 18.77 -35.22 -4.90
C GLU A 71 17.29 -34.81 -5.01
N VAL A 72 16.72 -34.13 -4.00
CA VAL A 72 15.35 -33.63 -4.09
C VAL A 72 15.22 -32.58 -5.19
N SER A 73 16.16 -31.64 -5.25
CA SER A 73 16.09 -30.47 -6.14
C SER A 73 16.18 -30.81 -7.62
N ILE A 74 16.95 -31.84 -8.00
CA ILE A 74 17.05 -32.27 -9.41
C ILE A 74 15.79 -33.00 -9.91
N ASN A 75 15.00 -33.56 -8.99
CA ASN A 75 13.80 -34.33 -9.30
C ASN A 75 12.52 -33.48 -9.20
N ASP A 76 12.53 -32.40 -8.41
CA ASP A 76 11.39 -31.52 -8.20
C ASP A 76 11.79 -30.03 -8.30
N PRO A 77 11.51 -29.34 -9.44
CA PRO A 77 11.78 -27.91 -9.61
C PRO A 77 11.03 -27.00 -8.64
N GLU A 78 9.85 -27.40 -8.14
CA GLU A 78 9.08 -26.63 -7.14
C GLU A 78 9.81 -26.68 -5.79
N ALA A 79 10.33 -27.86 -5.41
CA ALA A 79 11.16 -28.03 -4.21
C ALA A 79 12.51 -27.28 -4.30
N CYS A 80 13.19 -27.33 -5.45
CA CYS A 80 14.42 -26.56 -5.70
C CYS A 80 14.17 -25.06 -5.51
N SER A 81 13.06 -24.55 -6.06
CA SER A 81 12.66 -23.16 -5.89
C SER A 81 12.34 -22.82 -4.42
N ALA A 82 11.72 -23.74 -3.67
CA ALA A 82 11.42 -23.53 -2.27
C ALA A 82 12.68 -23.46 -1.38
N PHE A 83 13.66 -24.34 -1.59
CA PHE A 83 14.96 -24.27 -0.89
C PHE A 83 15.68 -22.96 -1.18
N SER A 84 15.70 -22.55 -2.45
CA SER A 84 16.26 -21.26 -2.85
C SER A 84 15.57 -20.11 -2.11
N VAL A 85 14.24 -20.19 -1.95
CA VAL A 85 13.50 -19.19 -1.18
C VAL A 85 13.93 -19.17 0.29
N TYR A 86 13.87 -20.31 0.98
CA TYR A 86 14.14 -20.39 2.41
C TYR A 86 15.59 -20.07 2.79
N LEU A 87 16.59 -20.62 2.09
CA LEU A 87 18.01 -20.41 2.43
C LEU A 87 18.41 -18.94 2.30
N THR A 88 17.96 -18.30 1.23
CA THR A 88 18.14 -16.85 1.00
C THR A 88 17.45 -16.04 2.11
N THR A 89 16.23 -16.42 2.53
CA THR A 89 15.53 -15.71 3.61
C THR A 89 16.22 -15.85 4.96
N LEU A 90 16.72 -17.04 5.30
CA LEU A 90 17.46 -17.28 6.53
C LEU A 90 18.73 -16.43 6.58
N GLU A 91 19.47 -16.39 5.49
CA GLU A 91 20.65 -15.56 5.38
C GLU A 91 20.33 -14.07 5.52
N GLN A 92 19.30 -13.56 4.83
CA GLN A 92 18.88 -12.17 4.99
C GLN A 92 18.49 -11.84 6.44
N ALA A 93 17.81 -12.76 7.13
CA ALA A 93 17.47 -12.58 8.54
C ALA A 93 18.69 -12.61 9.47
N TYR A 94 19.72 -13.40 9.15
CA TYR A 94 20.98 -13.45 9.91
C TYR A 94 21.67 -12.07 9.94
N HIS A 95 21.68 -11.40 8.79
CA HIS A 95 22.30 -10.08 8.60
C HIS A 95 21.49 -8.92 9.16
N TRP A 96 20.26 -9.16 9.63
CA TRP A 96 19.45 -8.15 10.27
C TRP A 96 19.72 -8.07 11.80
N PRO A 97 19.74 -6.88 12.42
CA PRO A 97 19.81 -5.56 11.77
C PRO A 97 21.17 -5.35 11.08
N ARG A 98 21.16 -4.66 9.93
CA ARG A 98 22.30 -4.46 9.02
C ARG A 98 23.32 -3.42 9.52
N GLU A 99 23.55 -3.40 10.82
CA GLU A 99 24.41 -2.42 11.52
C GLU A 99 25.87 -2.90 11.63
N CYS A 100 26.09 -4.21 11.45
CA CYS A 100 27.40 -4.84 11.58
C CYS A 100 27.70 -5.69 10.34
N THR A 101 29.00 -5.78 10.05
CA THR A 101 29.63 -6.64 9.05
C THR A 101 29.72 -8.05 9.66
N LEU A 102 28.94 -9.02 9.15
CA LEU A 102 28.89 -10.41 9.59
C LEU A 102 29.04 -11.40 8.43
N SER A 103 29.89 -12.41 8.57
CA SER A 103 29.93 -13.53 7.64
C SER A 103 28.75 -14.50 7.84
N THR A 104 28.14 -14.98 6.75
CA THR A 104 27.11 -16.03 6.80
C THR A 104 27.73 -17.33 7.36
N PRO A 105 27.03 -18.10 8.22
CA PRO A 105 27.50 -19.42 8.65
C PRO A 105 27.86 -20.32 7.46
N GLU A 106 29.05 -20.93 7.49
CA GLU A 106 29.64 -21.63 6.33
C GLU A 106 28.71 -22.69 5.74
N GLU A 107 28.12 -23.54 6.58
CA GLU A 107 27.28 -24.63 6.09
C GLU A 107 25.97 -24.13 5.47
N LEU A 108 25.37 -23.06 6.02
CA LEU A 108 24.21 -22.42 5.41
C LEU A 108 24.55 -21.85 4.02
N GLU A 109 25.71 -21.19 3.91
CA GLU A 109 26.22 -20.64 2.65
C GLU A 109 26.49 -21.76 1.62
N ASN A 110 27.16 -22.84 2.01
CA ASN A 110 27.45 -23.98 1.15
C ASN A 110 26.17 -24.57 0.53
N HIS A 111 25.13 -24.78 1.36
CA HIS A 111 23.85 -25.31 0.89
C HIS A 111 23.19 -24.35 -0.11
N LYS A 112 23.22 -23.04 0.19
CA LYS A 112 22.66 -22.04 -0.71
C LYS A 112 23.36 -22.02 -2.06
N PHE A 113 24.70 -22.05 -2.10
CA PHE A 113 25.46 -22.05 -3.35
C PHE A 113 25.10 -23.23 -4.24
N VAL A 114 24.99 -24.43 -3.67
CA VAL A 114 24.58 -25.61 -4.43
C VAL A 114 23.19 -25.44 -5.03
N ILE A 115 22.22 -24.93 -4.27
CA ILE A 115 20.88 -24.67 -4.81
C ILE A 115 20.89 -23.63 -5.94
N GLN A 116 21.67 -22.55 -5.83
CA GLN A 116 21.75 -21.57 -6.92
C GLN A 116 22.37 -22.18 -8.19
N MET A 117 23.40 -23.02 -8.05
CA MET A 117 23.99 -23.75 -9.18
C MET A 117 22.99 -24.68 -9.88
N LEU A 118 22.05 -25.28 -9.14
CA LEU A 118 21.02 -26.16 -9.70
C LEU A 118 19.85 -25.38 -10.32
N GLN A 119 19.52 -24.21 -9.75
CA GLN A 119 18.32 -23.44 -10.12
C GLN A 119 18.53 -22.55 -11.35
N GLN A 120 19.70 -21.93 -11.50
CA GLN A 120 19.94 -20.94 -12.57
C GLN A 120 20.48 -21.64 -13.82
N PRO A 121 19.81 -21.57 -14.98
CA PRO A 121 20.27 -22.13 -16.25
C PRO A 121 21.74 -21.84 -16.58
N GLU A 122 22.20 -20.61 -16.41
CA GLU A 122 23.58 -20.19 -16.72
C GLU A 122 24.62 -20.90 -15.84
N LEU A 123 24.29 -21.12 -14.57
CA LEU A 123 25.14 -21.88 -13.64
C LEU A 123 25.01 -23.39 -13.86
N GLN A 124 23.81 -23.85 -14.22
CA GLN A 124 23.49 -25.23 -14.52
C GLN A 124 24.27 -25.72 -15.74
N ASP A 125 24.41 -24.90 -16.78
CA ASP A 125 25.19 -25.23 -17.97
C ASP A 125 26.67 -25.45 -17.63
N ILE A 126 27.24 -24.59 -16.79
CA ILE A 126 28.62 -24.73 -16.29
C ILE A 126 28.77 -26.02 -15.47
N LEU A 127 27.79 -26.32 -14.62
CA LEU A 127 27.75 -27.54 -13.81
C LEU A 127 27.63 -28.81 -14.67
N LEU A 128 26.78 -28.80 -15.70
CA LEU A 128 26.62 -29.93 -16.63
C LEU A 128 27.90 -30.18 -17.44
N CYS A 129 28.58 -29.12 -17.87
CA CYS A 129 29.88 -29.22 -18.53
C CYS A 129 30.94 -29.83 -17.62
N SER A 130 30.98 -29.45 -16.33
CA SER A 130 32.00 -29.95 -15.41
C SER A 130 31.84 -31.42 -15.02
N VAL A 131 30.63 -31.95 -15.12
CA VAL A 131 30.32 -33.37 -14.81
C VAL A 131 30.15 -34.25 -16.06
N ASP A 132 30.31 -33.68 -17.25
CA ASP A 132 30.15 -34.34 -18.55
C ASP A 132 28.78 -35.04 -18.69
N ALA A 133 27.71 -34.27 -18.48
CA ALA A 133 26.33 -34.78 -18.51
C ALA A 133 25.39 -33.91 -19.34
N ARG A 134 24.37 -34.54 -19.94
CA ARG A 134 23.34 -33.83 -20.72
C ARG A 134 22.19 -33.28 -19.86
N ASN A 135 21.98 -33.83 -18.67
CA ASN A 135 20.95 -33.37 -17.73
C ASN A 135 21.36 -33.73 -16.29
N LEU A 136 20.84 -32.98 -15.31
CA LEU A 136 21.21 -33.14 -13.90
C LEU A 136 20.79 -34.49 -13.32
N GLN A 137 19.67 -35.06 -13.79
CA GLN A 137 19.13 -36.33 -13.27
C GLN A 137 20.02 -37.54 -13.62
N SER A 138 20.88 -37.42 -14.63
CA SER A 138 21.81 -38.48 -15.05
C SER A 138 23.07 -38.57 -14.19
N VAL A 139 23.29 -37.63 -13.27
CA VAL A 139 24.50 -37.53 -12.45
C VAL A 139 24.20 -37.98 -11.02
N VAL A 140 25.13 -38.73 -10.42
CA VAL A 140 25.02 -39.12 -9.01
C VAL A 140 24.96 -37.86 -8.13
N PRO A 141 23.94 -37.70 -7.24
CA PRO A 141 23.74 -36.48 -6.47
C PRO A 141 24.97 -36.02 -5.68
N SER A 142 25.76 -36.95 -5.13
CA SER A 142 26.97 -36.62 -4.38
C SER A 142 28.09 -36.01 -5.23
N ARG A 143 28.25 -36.49 -6.47
CA ARG A 143 29.19 -35.92 -7.45
C ARG A 143 28.71 -34.54 -7.89
N LEU A 144 27.41 -34.39 -8.12
CA LEU A 144 26.80 -33.13 -8.55
C LEU A 144 26.94 -32.06 -7.45
N ALA A 145 26.56 -32.40 -6.22
CA ALA A 145 26.72 -31.58 -5.02
C ALA A 145 28.14 -31.04 -4.85
N ARG A 146 29.14 -31.95 -4.90
CA ARG A 146 30.56 -31.59 -4.77
C ARG A 146 31.00 -30.66 -5.90
N SER A 147 30.67 -31.01 -7.15
CA SER A 147 31.05 -30.20 -8.31
C SER A 147 30.43 -28.80 -8.25
N ALA A 148 29.15 -28.70 -7.91
CA ALA A 148 28.45 -27.44 -7.74
C ALA A 148 29.11 -26.57 -6.67
N LEU A 149 29.41 -27.14 -5.50
CA LEU A 149 30.05 -26.42 -4.40
C LEU A 149 31.47 -25.97 -4.77
N THR A 150 32.28 -26.84 -5.40
CA THR A 150 33.64 -26.49 -5.83
C THR A 150 33.64 -25.35 -6.84
N ILE A 151 32.75 -25.40 -7.83
CA ILE A 151 32.63 -24.34 -8.84
C ILE A 151 32.19 -23.03 -8.18
N ALA A 152 31.18 -23.08 -7.32
CA ALA A 152 30.68 -21.90 -6.64
C ALA A 152 31.74 -21.26 -5.74
N LYS A 153 32.47 -22.05 -4.93
CA LYS A 153 33.57 -21.55 -4.09
C LYS A 153 34.69 -20.95 -4.95
N ALA A 154 35.08 -21.60 -6.04
CA ALA A 154 36.10 -21.06 -6.94
C ALA A 154 35.70 -19.71 -7.55
N MET A 155 34.43 -19.55 -7.97
CA MET A 155 33.92 -18.27 -8.47
C MET A 155 33.94 -17.18 -7.40
N ILE A 156 33.62 -17.54 -6.14
CA ILE A 156 33.64 -16.61 -5.00
C ILE A 156 35.07 -16.21 -4.64
N ASP A 157 36.01 -17.16 -4.64
CA ASP A 157 37.41 -16.91 -4.34
C ASP A 157 38.05 -16.02 -5.42
N GLU A 158 37.71 -16.25 -6.70
CA GLU A 158 38.10 -15.39 -7.82
C GLU A 158 37.61 -13.95 -7.62
N ALA A 159 36.33 -13.78 -7.28
CA ALA A 159 35.75 -12.46 -7.02
C ALA A 159 36.40 -11.77 -5.81
N SER A 160 36.63 -12.51 -4.73
CA SER A 160 37.28 -12.02 -3.52
C SER A 160 38.73 -11.59 -3.78
N LEU A 161 39.45 -12.34 -4.62
CA LEU A 161 40.81 -12.03 -5.02
C LEU A 161 40.87 -10.75 -5.87
N ALA A 162 40.05 -10.67 -6.92
CA ALA A 162 39.96 -9.49 -7.78
C ALA A 162 39.72 -8.22 -6.95
N GLN A 163 38.82 -8.33 -5.99
CA GLN A 163 38.52 -7.25 -5.06
C GLN A 163 39.67 -6.86 -4.14
N SER A 164 40.35 -7.84 -3.53
CA SER A 164 41.51 -7.56 -2.67
C SER A 164 42.63 -6.83 -3.42
N GLN A 165 42.64 -6.98 -4.75
CA GLN A 165 43.60 -6.36 -5.67
C GLN A 165 43.08 -5.05 -6.31
N GLY A 166 41.84 -4.66 -6.05
CA GLY A 166 41.21 -3.49 -6.69
C GLY A 166 41.02 -3.64 -8.20
N LEU A 167 40.82 -4.87 -8.68
CA LEU A 167 40.59 -5.20 -10.10
C LEU A 167 39.12 -5.48 -10.37
N ASP A 168 38.64 -5.07 -11.55
CA ASP A 168 37.29 -5.36 -12.02
C ASP A 168 37.22 -6.75 -12.65
N LEU A 169 36.17 -7.52 -12.32
CA LEU A 169 35.86 -8.77 -13.02
C LEU A 169 35.30 -8.48 -14.43
N PRO A 170 35.57 -9.35 -15.42
CA PRO A 170 34.84 -9.33 -16.69
C PRO A 170 33.33 -9.41 -16.43
N ARG A 171 32.54 -8.62 -17.16
CA ARG A 171 31.09 -8.47 -16.91
C ARG A 171 30.33 -9.80 -16.87
N GLU A 172 30.64 -10.73 -17.78
CA GLU A 172 30.03 -12.06 -17.80
C GLU A 172 30.35 -12.88 -16.54
N ARG A 173 31.57 -12.76 -16.00
CA ARG A 173 31.98 -13.41 -14.75
C ARG A 173 31.28 -12.77 -13.55
N GLN A 174 31.19 -11.45 -13.53
CA GLN A 174 30.47 -10.72 -12.50
C GLN A 174 28.98 -11.12 -12.45
N ASP A 175 28.35 -11.32 -13.61
CA ASP A 175 26.95 -11.74 -13.69
C ASP A 175 26.73 -13.15 -13.09
N LEU A 176 27.65 -14.09 -13.32
CA LEU A 176 27.61 -15.44 -12.72
C LEU A 176 27.81 -15.40 -11.20
N VAL A 177 28.76 -14.59 -10.74
CA VAL A 177 29.00 -14.35 -9.31
C VAL A 177 27.76 -13.76 -8.65
N ASN A 178 27.08 -12.80 -9.30
CA ASN A 178 25.83 -12.21 -8.81
C ASN A 178 24.67 -13.23 -8.75
N LEU A 179 24.61 -14.19 -9.67
CA LEU A 179 23.60 -15.26 -9.65
C LEU A 179 23.80 -16.21 -8.45
N LEU A 180 25.05 -16.55 -8.12
CA LEU A 180 25.42 -17.31 -6.91
C LEU A 180 25.13 -16.51 -5.63
N TYR A 181 25.52 -15.24 -5.66
CA TYR A 181 25.34 -14.26 -4.61
C TYR A 181 23.99 -13.57 -4.65
N ARG A 182 22.92 -14.20 -5.16
CA ARG A 182 21.57 -13.78 -4.80
C ARG A 182 21.40 -13.97 -3.28
N THR A 183 21.91 -12.99 -2.52
CA THR A 183 21.99 -12.65 -1.07
C THR A 183 23.15 -13.11 -0.15
N SER A 184 24.33 -13.55 -0.61
CA SER A 184 25.33 -14.16 0.32
C SER A 184 26.45 -13.25 0.83
N ARG A 185 26.72 -13.34 2.14
CA ARG A 185 27.71 -12.62 2.99
C ARG A 185 27.35 -11.20 3.41
N GLY A 186 27.26 -11.01 4.72
CA GLY A 186 27.09 -9.72 5.37
C GLY A 186 28.41 -9.06 5.73
N ASP A 187 29.53 -9.40 5.08
CA ASP A 187 30.71 -8.57 5.14
C ASP A 187 30.73 -7.61 3.94
N TRP A 188 30.34 -6.37 4.23
CA TRP A 188 30.36 -5.19 3.37
C TRP A 188 31.69 -5.04 2.63
N PHE A 189 31.67 -5.46 1.39
CA PHE A 189 32.62 -5.00 0.39
C PHE A 189 32.25 -3.58 -0.08
N ILE A 190 33.25 -2.71 -0.13
CA ILE A 190 33.18 -1.24 -0.15
C ILE A 190 32.40 -0.70 -1.36
N GLN A 191 31.12 -0.53 -1.12
CA GLN A 191 30.08 0.13 -1.90
C GLN A 191 30.28 1.66 -2.05
N GLY A 192 31.41 2.15 -2.59
CA GLY A 192 31.62 3.61 -2.75
C GLY A 192 32.53 4.12 -3.89
N ASP A 193 33.12 3.23 -4.66
CA ASP A 193 33.99 3.47 -5.83
C ASP A 193 34.05 2.14 -6.58
N TYR A 194 33.80 2.03 -7.91
CA TYR A 194 33.65 0.86 -8.86
C TYR A 194 34.01 -0.59 -8.45
N ARG A 195 34.83 -0.74 -7.41
CA ARG A 195 34.58 -1.58 -6.21
C ARG A 195 33.16 -1.42 -5.63
N ASP A 196 32.36 -0.48 -6.15
CA ASP A 196 30.99 -0.17 -5.83
C ASP A 196 30.06 -1.06 -6.65
N PRO A 197 29.63 -2.15 -6.04
CA PRO A 197 28.86 -3.16 -6.67
C PRO A 197 27.41 -2.89 -6.27
N ASP A 198 26.60 -2.30 -7.14
CA ASP A 198 25.13 -2.27 -6.97
C ASP A 198 24.50 -3.71 -6.90
N SER A 199 25.28 -4.70 -6.49
CA SER A 199 25.23 -6.16 -6.61
C SER A 199 24.38 -6.88 -5.59
N HIS A 200 23.70 -6.23 -4.65
CA HIS A 200 22.77 -7.01 -3.85
C HIS A 200 21.49 -6.31 -3.43
N LEU A 201 21.02 -5.31 -4.21
CA LEU A 201 19.60 -4.98 -4.45
C LEU A 201 18.59 -5.77 -3.59
N GLU A 202 18.46 -5.33 -2.34
CA GLU A 202 17.91 -6.10 -1.24
C GLU A 202 16.37 -6.07 -1.23
N PHE A 203 15.74 -7.15 -1.73
CA PHE A 203 14.27 -7.26 -1.70
C PHE A 203 13.75 -8.17 -0.56
N GLY A 204 12.96 -7.58 0.33
CA GLY A 204 11.62 -8.03 0.77
C GLY A 204 11.39 -9.32 1.55
N ARG A 205 12.33 -10.28 1.69
CA ARG A 205 11.95 -11.58 2.31
C ARG A 205 11.90 -11.56 3.83
N LEU A 206 12.67 -10.70 4.50
CA LEU A 206 12.50 -10.46 5.93
C LEU A 206 11.09 -9.93 6.25
N HIS A 207 10.52 -9.12 5.35
CA HIS A 207 9.17 -8.60 5.49
C HIS A 207 8.11 -9.72 5.45
N GLU A 208 8.28 -10.70 4.56
CA GLU A 208 7.41 -11.88 4.51
C GLU A 208 7.46 -12.71 5.80
N VAL A 209 8.61 -12.75 6.47
CA VAL A 209 8.82 -13.48 7.74
C VAL A 209 8.22 -12.74 8.93
N THR A 210 8.33 -11.42 8.97
CA THR A 210 7.71 -10.56 10.01
C THR A 210 6.25 -10.22 9.70
N CYS A 211 5.65 -10.85 8.68
CA CYS A 211 4.27 -10.61 8.23
C CYS A 211 3.98 -9.15 7.83
N THR A 212 4.97 -8.44 7.29
CA THR A 212 4.76 -7.16 6.60
C THR A 212 4.57 -7.46 5.11
N ASN A 213 3.38 -7.18 4.57
CA ASN A 213 2.83 -7.85 3.39
C ASN A 213 3.73 -7.79 2.13
N GLY A 214 4.11 -8.96 1.57
CA GLY A 214 4.97 -9.10 0.39
C GLY A 214 4.27 -8.73 -0.93
N THR A 215 4.49 -7.50 -1.39
CA THR A 215 3.79 -6.90 -2.54
C THR A 215 3.95 -7.64 -3.86
N GLN A 216 5.16 -8.11 -4.18
CA GLN A 216 5.46 -8.63 -5.52
C GLN A 216 4.82 -10.00 -5.78
N ARG A 217 4.87 -10.87 -4.76
CA ARG A 217 4.31 -12.21 -4.85
C ARG A 217 2.80 -12.17 -5.03
N SER A 218 2.09 -11.36 -4.25
CA SER A 218 0.63 -11.19 -4.40
C SER A 218 0.25 -10.74 -5.81
N VAL A 219 0.96 -9.75 -6.37
CA VAL A 219 0.68 -9.26 -7.73
C VAL A 219 0.92 -10.35 -8.78
N GLN A 220 2.00 -11.12 -8.67
CA GLN A 220 2.27 -12.22 -9.58
C GLN A 220 1.20 -13.33 -9.47
N GLU A 221 0.80 -13.71 -8.25
CA GLU A 221 -0.27 -14.69 -8.00
C GLU A 221 -1.61 -14.22 -8.58
N ILE A 222 -1.93 -12.92 -8.50
CA ILE A 222 -3.11 -12.34 -9.15
C ILE A 222 -3.04 -12.50 -10.67
N PHE A 223 -1.93 -12.16 -11.30
CA PHE A 223 -1.80 -12.31 -12.75
C PHE A 223 -1.88 -13.78 -13.20
N GLU A 224 -1.41 -14.72 -12.38
CA GLU A 224 -1.60 -16.15 -12.61
C GLU A 224 -3.08 -16.54 -12.51
N CYS A 225 -3.76 -16.11 -11.44
CA CYS A 225 -5.17 -16.48 -11.18
C CYS A 225 -6.15 -15.90 -12.22
N PHE A 226 -5.85 -14.72 -12.77
CA PHE A 226 -6.73 -14.01 -13.71
C PHE A 226 -6.23 -14.08 -15.16
N SER A 227 -5.47 -15.12 -15.53
CA SER A 227 -4.96 -15.38 -16.89
C SER A 227 -4.04 -14.30 -17.48
N GLY A 228 -3.70 -13.26 -16.72
CA GLY A 228 -2.81 -12.18 -17.15
C GLY A 228 -1.43 -12.70 -17.56
N LEU A 229 -0.85 -13.63 -16.79
CA LEU A 229 0.46 -14.21 -17.12
C LEU A 229 0.39 -15.06 -18.40
N SER A 230 -0.68 -15.85 -18.55
CA SER A 230 -0.93 -16.64 -19.76
C SER A 230 -1.08 -15.75 -21.01
N TRP A 231 -1.67 -14.57 -20.88
CA TRP A 231 -1.75 -13.60 -21.97
C TRP A 231 -0.38 -12.99 -22.30
N LEU A 232 0.39 -12.56 -21.30
CA LEU A 232 1.73 -12.02 -21.49
C LEU A 232 2.64 -13.00 -22.27
N GLN A 233 2.52 -14.30 -22.01
CA GLN A 233 3.25 -15.34 -22.75
C GLN A 233 2.83 -15.50 -24.23
N ARG A 234 1.59 -15.14 -24.58
CA ARG A 234 1.02 -15.33 -25.93
C ARG A 234 1.07 -14.08 -26.80
N ILE A 235 1.00 -12.89 -26.19
CA ILE A 235 0.91 -11.61 -26.91
C ILE A 235 2.06 -11.38 -27.90
N PRO A 236 3.34 -11.72 -27.63
CA PRO A 236 4.41 -11.52 -28.61
C PRO A 236 4.12 -12.17 -29.97
N ILE A 237 3.54 -13.37 -29.97
CA ILE A 237 3.14 -14.09 -31.19
C ILE A 237 1.92 -13.41 -31.83
N LEU A 238 0.96 -12.94 -31.04
CA LEU A 238 -0.22 -12.25 -31.56
C LEU A 238 0.15 -10.94 -32.26
N HIS A 239 1.07 -10.15 -31.69
CA HIS A 239 1.55 -8.89 -32.28
C HIS A 239 2.25 -9.11 -33.62
N ARG A 240 3.02 -10.19 -33.78
CA ARG A 240 3.68 -10.56 -35.05
C ARG A 240 2.70 -10.88 -36.19
N ASN A 241 1.45 -11.19 -35.87
CA ASN A 241 0.43 -11.60 -36.84
C ASN A 241 -0.66 -10.52 -37.04
N LEU A 242 -0.44 -9.29 -36.61
CA LEU A 242 -1.34 -8.17 -36.91
C LEU A 242 -1.44 -7.94 -38.43
N PRO A 243 -2.63 -7.59 -38.96
CA PRO A 243 -3.89 -7.29 -38.28
C PRO A 243 -4.77 -8.52 -37.95
N SER A 244 -4.39 -9.73 -38.37
CA SER A 244 -5.27 -10.90 -38.31
C SER A 244 -5.70 -11.33 -36.89
N THR A 245 -4.95 -10.89 -35.87
CA THR A 245 -5.15 -11.23 -34.46
C THR A 245 -5.84 -10.13 -33.63
N SER A 246 -6.34 -9.05 -34.25
CA SER A 246 -6.90 -7.89 -33.53
C SER A 246 -8.03 -8.25 -32.56
N GLU A 247 -8.95 -9.15 -32.94
CA GLU A 247 -10.07 -9.58 -32.07
C GLU A 247 -9.57 -10.33 -30.82
N ILE A 248 -8.56 -11.19 -30.99
CA ILE A 248 -7.94 -11.93 -29.89
C ILE A 248 -7.22 -10.95 -28.95
N LEU A 249 -6.57 -9.92 -29.49
CA LEU A 249 -5.91 -8.87 -28.71
C LEU A 249 -6.90 -8.03 -27.91
N CYS A 250 -8.07 -7.68 -28.46
CA CYS A 250 -9.12 -7.01 -27.70
C CYS A 250 -9.55 -7.82 -26.46
N THR A 251 -9.64 -9.15 -26.61
CA THR A 251 -9.94 -10.06 -25.50
C THR A 251 -8.78 -10.09 -24.49
N ALA A 252 -7.54 -10.22 -24.96
CA ALA A 252 -6.36 -10.21 -24.11
C ALA A 252 -6.23 -8.92 -23.29
N TYR A 253 -6.47 -7.75 -23.90
CA TYR A 253 -6.46 -6.47 -23.21
C TYR A 253 -7.61 -6.31 -22.21
N THR A 254 -8.76 -6.90 -22.49
CA THR A 254 -9.87 -6.94 -21.54
C THR A 254 -9.53 -7.76 -20.29
N ASP A 255 -8.90 -8.93 -20.44
CA ASP A 255 -8.50 -9.76 -19.31
C ASP A 255 -7.34 -9.13 -18.52
N LEU A 256 -6.38 -8.51 -19.22
CA LEU A 256 -5.31 -7.74 -18.59
C LEU A 256 -5.83 -6.56 -17.77
N GLN A 257 -6.86 -5.83 -18.25
CA GLN A 257 -7.52 -4.79 -17.47
C GLN A 257 -8.03 -5.34 -16.13
N VAL A 258 -8.65 -6.52 -16.12
CA VAL A 258 -9.16 -7.14 -14.88
C VAL A 258 -8.01 -7.51 -13.94
N ALA A 259 -6.96 -8.17 -14.44
CA ALA A 259 -5.79 -8.52 -13.64
C ALA A 259 -5.10 -7.27 -13.03
N MET A 260 -4.93 -6.21 -13.82
CA MET A 260 -4.35 -4.94 -13.37
C MET A 260 -5.24 -4.23 -12.35
N ALA A 261 -6.56 -4.21 -12.55
CA ALA A 261 -7.50 -3.62 -11.60
C ALA A 261 -7.48 -4.35 -10.25
N ILE A 262 -7.42 -5.68 -10.26
CA ILE A 262 -7.33 -6.49 -9.02
C ILE A 262 -5.96 -6.30 -8.37
N ALA A 263 -4.87 -6.24 -9.15
CA ALA A 263 -3.54 -5.95 -8.62
C ALA A 263 -3.48 -4.56 -7.96
N ARG A 264 -4.13 -3.54 -8.55
CA ARG A 264 -4.26 -2.20 -7.95
C ARG A 264 -5.02 -2.25 -6.63
N ASP A 265 -6.11 -3.00 -6.58
CA ASP A 265 -6.92 -3.15 -5.36
C ASP A 265 -6.14 -3.89 -4.26
N GLU A 266 -5.32 -4.88 -4.63
CA GLU A 266 -4.38 -5.55 -3.74
C GLU A 266 -3.28 -4.59 -3.24
N LEU A 267 -2.69 -3.78 -4.12
CA LEU A 267 -1.74 -2.73 -3.69
C LEU A 267 -2.39 -1.77 -2.68
N LEU A 268 -3.67 -1.42 -2.86
CA LEU A 268 -4.39 -0.59 -1.90
C LEU A 268 -4.63 -1.33 -0.58
N SER A 269 -5.01 -2.60 -0.61
CA SER A 269 -5.32 -3.41 0.58
C SER A 269 -4.09 -3.71 1.43
N MET A 270 -2.89 -3.70 0.83
CA MET A 270 -1.63 -3.98 1.52
C MET A 270 -1.42 -3.11 2.75
N VAL A 271 -1.22 -3.79 3.88
CA VAL A 271 -0.87 -3.23 5.18
C VAL A 271 0.64 -3.26 5.34
N ILE A 272 1.22 -2.08 5.56
CA ILE A 272 2.60 -1.77 5.83
C ILE A 272 2.62 -0.75 6.98
N ASP A 273 3.07 -1.15 8.17
CA ASP A 273 3.40 -0.17 9.21
C ASP A 273 4.70 0.54 8.80
N GLU A 274 4.65 1.84 8.50
CA GLU A 274 5.75 2.56 7.85
C GLU A 274 7.03 2.61 8.70
N PRO A 275 6.99 2.88 10.02
CA PRO A 275 8.12 2.70 10.92
C PRO A 275 8.70 1.29 10.92
N VAL A 276 7.86 0.26 11.04
CA VAL A 276 8.34 -1.14 11.00
C VAL A 276 8.99 -1.41 9.67
N TRP A 277 8.37 -0.97 8.58
CA TRP A 277 8.91 -1.12 7.24
C TRP A 277 10.27 -0.43 7.10
N GLY A 278 10.40 0.84 7.48
CA GLY A 278 11.66 1.57 7.37
C GLY A 278 12.82 1.00 8.19
N LEU A 279 12.51 0.39 9.32
CA LEU A 279 13.51 -0.20 10.22
C LEU A 279 13.85 -1.66 9.92
N THR A 280 12.94 -2.38 9.26
CA THR A 280 13.15 -3.79 8.86
C THR A 280 13.59 -3.93 7.39
N PHE A 281 13.38 -2.90 6.56
CA PHE A 281 13.89 -2.83 5.20
C PHE A 281 15.38 -2.42 5.18
N ALA A 282 16.05 -2.66 4.05
CA ALA A 282 17.43 -2.25 3.78
C ALA A 282 17.72 -0.77 4.07
N LYS A 283 18.78 -0.48 4.84
CA LYS A 283 19.24 0.89 5.15
C LYS A 283 19.91 1.59 3.97
N VAL A 284 20.54 0.85 3.04
CA VAL A 284 21.37 1.39 1.96
C VAL A 284 20.85 0.95 0.61
N SER A 285 20.76 1.90 -0.30
CA SER A 285 20.26 1.69 -1.64
C SER A 285 20.65 2.84 -2.55
N LYS A 286 21.04 2.51 -3.78
CA LYS A 286 21.77 3.39 -4.68
C LYS A 286 20.92 3.99 -5.80
N GLY A 287 21.52 5.00 -6.41
CA GLY A 287 20.88 5.88 -7.38
C GLY A 287 20.31 5.15 -8.60
N VAL A 288 19.29 5.77 -9.17
CA VAL A 288 18.76 5.42 -10.49
C VAL A 288 19.88 5.62 -11.52
N GLY A 289 20.15 4.60 -12.36
CA GLY A 289 21.20 4.63 -13.38
C GLY A 289 21.04 5.75 -14.44
N PHE A 290 21.96 5.79 -15.41
CA PHE A 290 22.16 6.84 -16.44
C PHE A 290 20.91 7.34 -17.20
N CYS A 291 19.78 6.65 -17.13
CA CYS A 291 18.52 7.04 -17.75
C CYS A 291 17.68 7.85 -16.75
N THR A 292 17.21 9.04 -17.13
CA THR A 292 16.27 9.92 -16.39
C THR A 292 14.91 9.29 -16.06
N ILE A 293 14.77 8.00 -16.28
CA ILE A 293 13.55 7.23 -16.16
C ILE A 293 13.69 6.57 -14.81
N GLY A 294 13.26 7.34 -13.79
CA GLY A 294 13.15 6.89 -12.42
C GLY A 294 12.55 5.47 -12.37
N ALA A 295 12.90 4.70 -11.35
CA ALA A 295 12.26 3.42 -11.08
C ALA A 295 10.74 3.64 -10.91
N GLY A 296 9.99 3.62 -12.02
CA GLY A 296 8.56 3.93 -12.08
C GLY A 296 7.69 2.80 -11.54
N GLY A 297 8.25 2.02 -10.63
CA GLY A 297 7.76 0.76 -10.12
C GLY A 297 8.84 0.13 -9.25
N ALA A 298 8.42 -0.61 -8.23
CA ALA A 298 9.28 -1.61 -7.60
C ALA A 298 9.98 -2.43 -8.70
N ASP A 299 11.25 -2.81 -8.52
CA ASP A 299 11.94 -3.74 -9.41
C ASP A 299 11.25 -5.11 -9.35
N CYS A 300 10.12 -5.19 -10.04
CA CYS A 300 9.13 -6.24 -10.01
C CYS A 300 8.91 -6.72 -11.44
N PRO A 301 9.00 -8.04 -11.68
CA PRO A 301 8.79 -8.65 -13.00
C PRO A 301 7.54 -8.16 -13.73
N MET A 302 6.42 -8.01 -13.02
CA MET A 302 5.14 -7.68 -13.63
C MET A 302 5.10 -6.27 -14.22
N PHE A 303 5.63 -5.27 -13.51
CA PHE A 303 5.72 -3.89 -14.01
C PHE A 303 6.62 -3.83 -15.26
N ARG A 304 7.73 -4.58 -15.27
CA ARG A 304 8.63 -4.63 -16.42
C ARG A 304 8.03 -5.34 -17.64
N MET A 305 7.27 -6.41 -17.44
CA MET A 305 6.53 -7.05 -18.54
C MET A 305 5.47 -6.12 -19.16
N MET A 306 4.76 -5.35 -18.33
CA MET A 306 3.78 -4.36 -18.83
C MET A 306 4.47 -3.20 -19.57
N ASP A 307 5.59 -2.69 -19.05
CA ASP A 307 6.40 -1.68 -19.73
C ASP A 307 6.91 -2.20 -21.08
N ALA A 308 7.40 -3.44 -21.14
CA ALA A 308 7.83 -4.08 -22.38
C ALA A 308 6.70 -4.24 -23.40
N LEU A 309 5.51 -4.67 -22.94
CA LEU A 309 4.33 -4.85 -23.78
C LEU A 309 3.83 -3.56 -24.44
N CYS A 310 3.79 -2.46 -23.68
CA CYS A 310 3.12 -1.23 -24.11
C CYS A 310 4.06 -0.24 -24.83
N GLY A 311 5.38 -0.41 -24.65
CA GLY A 311 6.40 0.51 -25.14
C GLY A 311 6.27 1.93 -24.57
N ARG A 312 7.06 2.88 -25.09
CA ARG A 312 6.95 4.31 -24.73
C ARG A 312 6.02 5.08 -25.65
N VAL A 313 5.61 6.27 -25.21
CA VAL A 313 4.80 7.19 -26.02
C VAL A 313 5.59 7.76 -27.20
N ASP A 314 6.90 7.98 -27.03
CA ASP A 314 7.80 8.45 -28.08
C ASP A 314 8.75 7.35 -28.60
N ASN A 315 8.99 7.33 -29.91
CA ASN A 315 9.90 6.35 -30.53
C ASN A 315 11.38 6.65 -30.23
N VAL A 316 11.70 7.90 -29.87
CA VAL A 316 13.07 8.37 -29.63
C VAL A 316 13.72 7.62 -28.46
N ASN A 317 12.94 7.26 -27.45
CA ASN A 317 13.44 6.66 -26.23
C ASN A 317 13.22 5.14 -26.16
N GLN A 318 12.80 4.47 -27.24
CA GLN A 318 12.59 3.02 -27.22
C GLN A 318 13.91 2.26 -26.95
N ALA A 319 15.03 2.71 -27.53
CA ALA A 319 16.34 2.12 -27.25
C ALA A 319 16.74 2.23 -25.76
N ALA A 320 16.48 3.39 -25.15
CA ALA A 320 16.70 3.59 -23.72
C ALA A 320 15.76 2.74 -22.85
N LEU A 321 14.55 2.39 -23.32
CA LEU A 321 13.67 1.43 -22.62
C LEU A 321 14.26 0.04 -22.63
N LEU A 322 14.74 -0.41 -23.79
CA LEU A 322 15.34 -1.73 -23.95
C LEU A 322 16.63 -1.85 -23.13
N GLU A 323 17.45 -0.81 -23.12
CA GLU A 323 18.67 -0.76 -22.30
C GLU A 323 18.35 -0.77 -20.80
N GLU A 324 17.34 -0.01 -20.36
CA GLU A 324 16.88 -0.02 -18.97
C GLU A 324 16.26 -1.37 -18.58
N LEU A 325 15.40 -1.94 -19.43
CA LEU A 325 14.78 -3.25 -19.21
C LEU A 325 15.84 -4.34 -19.14
N ASP A 326 16.83 -4.33 -20.03
CA ASP A 326 17.97 -5.24 -19.98
C ASP A 326 18.72 -5.07 -18.65
N PHE A 327 19.15 -3.84 -18.32
CA PHE A 327 19.85 -3.55 -17.06
C PHE A 327 19.09 -4.03 -15.82
N ARG A 328 17.80 -3.70 -15.70
CA ARG A 328 16.97 -4.00 -14.53
C ARG A 328 16.55 -5.46 -14.46
N SER A 329 16.30 -6.12 -15.60
CA SER A 329 15.86 -7.52 -15.65
C SER A 329 16.99 -8.53 -15.57
N ARG A 330 18.26 -8.12 -15.69
CA ARG A 330 19.44 -8.98 -15.43
C ARG A 330 19.37 -9.70 -14.08
N PHE A 331 18.72 -9.08 -13.09
CA PHE A 331 18.57 -9.64 -11.74
C PHE A 331 17.30 -10.47 -11.55
N PHE A 332 16.45 -10.63 -12.56
CA PHE A 332 15.27 -11.50 -12.49
C PHE A 332 15.60 -12.96 -12.85
N PRO A 333 14.76 -13.93 -12.45
CA PRO A 333 14.88 -15.31 -12.94
C PRO A 333 14.96 -15.35 -14.47
N PRO A 334 15.79 -16.19 -15.09
CA PRO A 334 16.00 -16.18 -16.55
C PRO A 334 14.74 -16.38 -17.38
N THR A 335 13.76 -17.15 -16.88
CA THR A 335 12.44 -17.30 -17.51
C THR A 335 11.66 -15.99 -17.56
N ILE A 336 11.76 -15.17 -16.50
CA ILE A 336 11.19 -13.81 -16.45
C ILE A 336 11.91 -12.89 -17.43
N ARG A 337 13.25 -12.91 -17.43
CA ARG A 337 14.05 -12.08 -18.35
C ARG A 337 13.79 -12.41 -19.81
N ALA A 338 13.72 -13.71 -20.15
CA ALA A 338 13.36 -14.17 -21.49
C ALA A 338 11.98 -13.65 -21.93
N LEU A 339 10.96 -13.77 -21.07
CA LEU A 339 9.62 -13.27 -21.37
C LEU A 339 9.59 -11.74 -21.57
N ILE A 340 10.32 -10.98 -20.75
CA ILE A 340 10.46 -9.53 -20.92
C ILE A 340 11.08 -9.20 -22.28
N ASN A 341 12.14 -9.92 -22.69
CA ASN A 341 12.79 -9.73 -23.98
C ASN A 341 11.87 -10.09 -25.16
N ASP A 342 11.10 -11.18 -25.06
CA ASP A 342 10.12 -11.57 -26.08
C ASP A 342 9.02 -10.52 -26.26
N LEU A 343 8.54 -9.95 -25.15
CA LEU A 343 7.58 -8.83 -25.18
C LEU A 343 8.20 -7.58 -25.81
N ALA A 344 9.43 -7.24 -25.41
CA ALA A 344 10.10 -6.03 -25.85
C ALA A 344 10.51 -6.05 -27.34
N THR A 345 10.72 -7.24 -27.90
CA THR A 345 11.06 -7.44 -29.33
C THR A 345 9.83 -7.64 -30.23
N ALA A 346 8.63 -7.76 -29.66
CA ALA A 346 7.41 -7.87 -30.43
C ALA A 346 7.06 -6.54 -31.16
N PRO A 347 6.35 -6.58 -32.31
CA PRO A 347 5.91 -5.36 -32.99
C PRO A 347 5.07 -4.44 -32.08
N SER A 348 5.38 -3.15 -32.08
CA SER A 348 4.71 -2.17 -31.22
C SER A 348 3.25 -1.98 -31.60
N ILE A 349 2.34 -2.34 -30.68
CA ILE A 349 0.91 -2.08 -30.82
C ILE A 349 0.61 -0.58 -30.95
N ARG A 350 1.34 0.28 -30.23
CA ARG A 350 1.16 1.73 -30.28
C ARG A 350 1.51 2.28 -31.66
N HIS A 351 2.60 1.80 -32.25
CA HIS A 351 2.96 2.15 -33.62
C HIS A 351 1.90 1.71 -34.63
N PHE A 352 1.41 0.46 -34.50
CA PHE A 352 0.33 -0.05 -35.35
C PHE A 352 -0.96 0.80 -35.24
N ILE A 353 -1.35 1.21 -34.04
CA ILE A 353 -2.47 2.13 -33.82
C ILE A 353 -2.22 3.49 -34.46
N ASN A 354 -1.04 4.09 -34.24
CA ASN A 354 -0.69 5.41 -34.76
C ASN A 354 -0.56 5.44 -36.29
N SER A 355 -0.30 4.29 -36.93
CA SER A 355 -0.29 4.17 -38.39
C SER A 355 -1.68 4.29 -39.03
N GLY A 356 -2.75 4.27 -38.24
CA GLY A 356 -4.14 4.28 -38.71
C GLY A 356 -4.64 2.93 -39.23
N GLN A 357 -3.82 1.87 -39.18
CA GLN A 357 -4.17 0.53 -39.66
C GLN A 357 -4.97 -0.30 -38.64
N ALA A 358 -4.96 0.08 -37.36
CA ALA A 358 -5.74 -0.61 -36.34
C ALA A 358 -7.24 -0.36 -36.51
N ASN A 359 -8.04 -1.40 -36.29
CA ASN A 359 -9.49 -1.24 -36.25
C ASN A 359 -9.93 -0.42 -35.01
N TYR A 360 -11.14 0.16 -35.10
CA TYR A 360 -11.65 1.04 -34.05
C TYR A 360 -11.74 0.36 -32.66
N GLU A 361 -12.19 -0.91 -32.60
CA GLU A 361 -12.33 -1.62 -31.32
C GLU A 361 -10.96 -1.85 -30.64
N LEU A 362 -9.91 -2.18 -31.40
CA LEU A 362 -8.55 -2.36 -30.87
C LEU A 362 -7.98 -1.05 -30.30
N VAL A 363 -8.25 0.08 -30.96
CA VAL A 363 -7.85 1.41 -30.45
C VAL A 363 -8.52 1.70 -29.11
N GLN A 364 -9.82 1.46 -29.00
CA GLN A 364 -10.56 1.69 -27.75
C GLN A 364 -10.11 0.72 -26.65
N ALA A 365 -9.92 -0.56 -26.97
CA ALA A 365 -9.45 -1.59 -26.02
C ALA A 365 -8.06 -1.28 -25.47
N PHE A 366 -7.14 -0.80 -26.31
CA PHE A 366 -5.81 -0.37 -25.87
C PHE A 366 -5.88 0.87 -24.98
N LYS A 367 -6.69 1.89 -25.31
CA LYS A 367 -6.91 3.07 -24.46
C LYS A 367 -7.45 2.70 -23.07
N ALA A 368 -8.43 1.79 -23.02
CA ALA A 368 -9.01 1.31 -21.77
C ALA A 368 -7.97 0.58 -20.90
N MET A 369 -7.16 -0.30 -21.51
CA MET A 369 -6.08 -1.00 -20.82
C MET A 369 -5.00 -0.04 -20.32
N GLU A 370 -4.55 0.90 -21.16
CA GLU A 370 -3.58 1.94 -20.78
C GLU A 370 -4.06 2.78 -19.60
N GLN A 371 -5.35 3.09 -19.54
CA GLN A 371 -5.93 3.82 -18.43
C GLN A 371 -5.83 3.03 -17.11
N ILE A 372 -6.21 1.75 -17.12
CA ILE A 372 -6.11 0.91 -15.91
C ILE A 372 -4.64 0.67 -15.52
N ARG A 373 -3.75 0.56 -16.50
CA ARG A 373 -2.29 0.51 -16.27
C ARG A 373 -1.81 1.78 -15.58
N TYR A 374 -2.22 2.96 -16.04
CA TYR A 374 -1.91 4.23 -15.37
C TYR A 374 -2.38 4.22 -13.91
N ASP A 375 -3.62 3.80 -13.65
CA ASP A 375 -4.17 3.74 -12.29
C ASP A 375 -3.40 2.78 -11.37
N LEU A 376 -2.88 1.67 -11.90
CA LEU A 376 -2.02 0.74 -11.17
C LEU A 376 -0.68 1.39 -10.77
N TYR A 377 -0.03 2.11 -11.69
CA TYR A 377 1.22 2.82 -11.43
C TYR A 377 1.01 3.98 -10.45
N GLU A 378 -0.10 4.70 -10.59
CA GLU A 378 -0.45 5.80 -9.70
C GLU A 378 -0.75 5.30 -8.28
N MET A 379 -1.42 4.14 -8.14
CA MET A 379 -1.59 3.50 -6.83
C MET A 379 -0.25 3.06 -6.24
N HIS A 380 0.63 2.49 -7.06
CA HIS A 380 1.98 2.13 -6.63
C HIS A 380 2.78 3.35 -6.17
N ARG A 381 2.73 4.47 -6.91
CA ARG A 381 3.36 5.75 -6.54
C ARG A 381 2.83 6.26 -5.21
N LYS A 382 1.50 6.31 -5.02
CA LYS A 382 0.86 6.73 -3.77
C LYS A 382 1.28 5.87 -2.58
N LYS A 383 1.45 4.57 -2.79
CA LYS A 383 1.99 3.65 -1.77
C LYS A 383 3.46 3.92 -1.48
N ALA A 384 4.28 4.15 -2.52
CA ALA A 384 5.69 4.47 -2.36
C ALA A 384 5.91 5.78 -1.58
N MET A 385 5.03 6.78 -1.69
CA MET A 385 5.12 8.03 -0.91
C MET A 385 5.16 7.83 0.61
N ARG A 386 4.69 6.68 1.11
CA ARG A 386 4.76 6.33 2.54
C ARG A 386 6.18 6.11 3.05
N ILE A 387 7.15 5.98 2.15
CA ILE A 387 8.58 5.91 2.47
C ILE A 387 9.10 7.18 3.18
N ALA A 388 8.39 8.30 3.08
CA ALA A 388 8.64 9.49 3.91
C ALA A 388 8.74 9.14 5.40
N LEU A 389 7.75 8.40 5.89
CA LEU A 389 7.67 7.94 7.27
C LEU A 389 8.75 6.90 7.59
N ALA A 390 9.08 6.05 6.61
CA ALA A 390 10.15 5.06 6.74
C ALA A 390 11.54 5.72 6.87
N LEU A 391 11.81 6.77 6.10
CA LEU A 391 13.03 7.57 6.19
C LEU A 391 13.15 8.27 7.54
N ARG A 392 12.04 8.77 8.07
CA ARG A 392 11.96 9.34 9.42
C ARG A 392 12.20 8.30 10.52
N ALA A 393 11.96 7.01 10.21
CA ALA A 393 12.27 5.88 11.08
C ALA A 393 13.74 5.49 11.12
N GLY A 394 14.62 6.25 10.46
CA GLY A 394 16.06 5.98 10.46
C GLY A 394 16.53 5.17 9.25
N GLN A 395 15.67 5.02 8.22
CA GLN A 395 16.12 4.56 6.92
C GLN A 395 16.94 5.67 6.24
N GLN A 396 18.18 5.36 5.86
CA GLN A 396 19.12 6.37 5.35
C GLN A 396 18.96 6.63 3.84
N ALA A 397 18.55 5.61 3.08
CA ALA A 397 18.36 5.68 1.63
C ALA A 397 17.18 4.82 1.17
N THR A 398 16.69 5.07 -0.04
CA THR A 398 15.62 4.29 -0.69
C THR A 398 16.15 3.67 -1.99
N SER A 399 15.49 2.65 -2.54
CA SER A 399 15.91 1.97 -3.80
C SER A 399 16.03 2.91 -5.01
N SER A 400 15.55 4.15 -4.91
CA SER A 400 15.75 5.23 -5.88
C SER A 400 16.89 6.19 -5.53
N GLY A 401 17.64 5.96 -4.45
CA GLY A 401 18.83 6.72 -4.04
C GLY A 401 18.56 8.01 -3.26
N THR A 402 17.40 8.16 -2.60
CA THR A 402 16.96 9.45 -2.01
C THR A 402 17.63 9.83 -0.67
N GLN A 403 18.93 9.58 -0.53
CA GLN A 403 19.68 9.75 0.72
C GLN A 403 20.10 11.20 1.02
N ASN A 404 20.15 12.07 0.01
CA ASN A 404 20.66 13.45 0.12
C ASN A 404 19.64 14.54 -0.25
N ALA A 405 18.37 14.17 -0.44
CA ALA A 405 17.35 15.15 -0.78
C ALA A 405 16.96 15.94 0.48
N SER A 406 16.94 17.27 0.39
CA SER A 406 16.45 18.15 1.45
C SER A 406 14.98 17.88 1.81
N SER A 407 14.20 17.39 0.83
CA SER A 407 12.90 16.74 1.04
C SER A 407 12.86 15.43 0.25
N PRO A 408 13.10 14.29 0.93
CA PRO A 408 13.00 12.98 0.29
C PRO A 408 11.62 12.71 -0.30
N GLU A 409 10.55 13.22 0.32
CA GLU A 409 9.17 13.06 -0.15
C GLU A 409 9.00 13.70 -1.52
N LYS A 410 9.40 14.96 -1.66
CA LYS A 410 9.31 15.69 -2.91
C LYS A 410 10.19 15.05 -3.99
N HIS A 411 11.38 14.61 -3.62
CA HIS A 411 12.28 13.94 -4.57
C HIS A 411 11.69 12.61 -5.09
N ILE A 412 11.12 11.79 -4.21
CA ILE A 412 10.48 10.52 -4.56
C ILE A 412 9.25 10.75 -5.41
N ALA A 413 8.40 11.70 -5.00
CA ALA A 413 7.24 12.14 -5.75
C ALA A 413 7.60 12.52 -7.18
N MET A 414 8.55 13.45 -7.34
CA MET A 414 8.95 13.97 -8.64
C MET A 414 9.61 12.87 -9.50
N THR A 415 10.42 11.99 -8.90
CA THR A 415 11.06 10.88 -9.61
C THR A 415 10.03 9.89 -10.15
N LEU A 416 9.04 9.53 -9.34
CA LEU A 416 7.98 8.60 -9.75
C LEU A 416 7.01 9.25 -10.74
N SER A 417 6.67 10.52 -10.55
CA SER A 417 5.85 11.28 -11.50
C SER A 417 6.54 11.40 -12.86
N ALA A 418 7.84 11.75 -12.90
CA ALA A 418 8.61 11.77 -14.14
C ALA A 418 8.64 10.39 -14.83
N ALA A 419 8.75 9.31 -14.04
CA ALA A 419 8.72 7.96 -14.56
C ALA A 419 7.34 7.57 -15.14
N ILE A 420 6.24 8.09 -14.58
CA ILE A 420 4.89 7.96 -15.13
C ILE A 420 4.78 8.79 -16.42
N ASP A 421 5.22 10.05 -16.41
CA ASP A 421 5.17 10.94 -17.58
C ASP A 421 5.91 10.35 -18.79
N VAL A 422 7.04 9.68 -18.59
CA VAL A 422 7.76 9.01 -19.67
C VAL A 422 6.98 7.81 -20.24
N ARG A 423 6.23 7.09 -19.40
CA ARG A 423 5.47 5.89 -19.80
C ARG A 423 4.17 6.22 -20.52
N PHE A 424 3.53 7.31 -20.12
CA PHE A 424 2.16 7.61 -20.52
C PHE A 424 2.01 8.98 -21.19
N GLY A 425 3.05 9.82 -21.19
CA GLY A 425 3.02 11.20 -21.70
C GLY A 425 2.38 12.17 -20.71
N GLN A 426 2.37 13.47 -21.06
CA GLN A 426 1.71 14.51 -20.25
C GLN A 426 0.17 14.41 -20.30
N ASP A 427 -0.39 13.82 -21.36
CA ASP A 427 -1.84 13.62 -21.54
C ASP A 427 -2.35 12.27 -20.98
N ALA A 428 -1.51 11.53 -20.26
CA ALA A 428 -1.80 10.23 -19.66
C ALA A 428 -3.07 10.18 -18.80
N THR A 429 -3.45 11.32 -18.24
CA THR A 429 -4.62 11.47 -17.37
C THR A 429 -5.93 11.59 -18.16
N ASN A 430 -5.87 11.70 -19.49
CA ASN A 430 -7.01 11.97 -20.34
C ASN A 430 -7.38 10.93 -21.43
N PRO A 431 -7.01 9.62 -21.35
CA PRO A 431 -7.48 8.64 -22.32
C PRO A 431 -8.99 8.49 -22.17
N GLN A 432 -9.70 8.90 -23.22
CA GLN A 432 -11.14 8.82 -23.30
C GLN A 432 -11.56 7.64 -24.15
N VAL A 433 -12.46 6.84 -23.59
CA VAL A 433 -13.16 5.76 -24.29
C VAL A 433 -14.49 6.30 -24.77
N ASP A 434 -14.82 6.05 -26.03
CA ASP A 434 -16.09 6.48 -26.59
C ASP A 434 -17.23 5.61 -26.07
N ALA A 435 -18.36 6.24 -25.74
CA ALA A 435 -19.57 5.59 -25.29
C ALA A 435 -20.81 6.27 -25.85
N PHE A 436 -21.93 5.58 -25.77
CA PHE A 436 -23.24 6.13 -26.11
C PHE A 436 -24.13 6.15 -24.88
N ALA A 437 -24.82 7.27 -24.66
CA ALA A 437 -25.60 7.53 -23.46
C ALA A 437 -27.10 7.58 -23.74
N TRP A 438 -27.92 7.07 -22.82
CA TRP A 438 -29.38 7.21 -22.84
C TRP A 438 -29.89 7.71 -21.49
N SER A 439 -30.71 8.75 -21.50
CA SER A 439 -31.33 9.31 -20.30
C SER A 439 -32.70 8.69 -20.03
N SER A 440 -32.99 8.43 -18.76
CA SER A 440 -34.29 7.95 -18.30
C SER A 440 -34.66 8.63 -16.97
N PRO A 441 -35.75 9.42 -16.90
CA PRO A 441 -36.19 10.07 -15.68
C PRO A 441 -36.34 9.09 -14.50
N LEU A 442 -35.80 9.46 -13.34
CA LEU A 442 -35.87 8.67 -12.10
C LEU A 442 -36.76 9.33 -11.05
N LEU A 443 -36.56 10.63 -10.82
CA LEU A 443 -37.33 11.42 -9.86
C LEU A 443 -37.89 12.64 -10.57
N ARG A 444 -39.13 13.01 -10.25
CA ARG A 444 -39.81 14.20 -10.76
C ARG A 444 -40.31 15.06 -9.60
N SER A 445 -40.35 16.37 -9.81
CA SER A 445 -41.05 17.28 -8.89
C SER A 445 -42.56 17.09 -9.03
N GLU A 446 -43.32 17.69 -8.10
CA GLU A 446 -44.80 17.72 -8.18
C GLU A 446 -45.30 18.34 -9.49
N GLY A 447 -44.55 19.30 -10.06
CA GLY A 447 -44.81 19.91 -11.37
C GLY A 447 -44.30 19.11 -12.58
N GLY A 448 -43.85 17.86 -12.39
CA GLY A 448 -43.43 16.96 -13.47
C GLY A 448 -42.00 17.15 -13.99
N GLN A 449 -41.28 18.19 -13.55
CA GLN A 449 -39.89 18.43 -13.97
C GLN A 449 -38.94 17.34 -13.45
N VAL A 450 -37.99 16.90 -14.30
CA VAL A 450 -37.00 15.88 -13.93
C VAL A 450 -36.05 16.43 -12.87
N GLN A 451 -36.06 15.84 -11.68
CA GLN A 451 -35.16 16.17 -10.57
C GLN A 451 -33.90 15.30 -10.56
N ALA A 452 -34.02 14.06 -11.04
CA ALA A 452 -32.92 13.14 -11.25
C ALA A 452 -33.24 12.16 -12.38
N ALA A 453 -32.20 11.68 -13.07
CA ALA A 453 -32.30 10.70 -14.14
C ALA A 453 -31.28 9.57 -13.96
N ARG A 454 -31.59 8.40 -14.51
CA ARG A 454 -30.65 7.31 -14.76
C ARG A 454 -30.06 7.51 -16.13
N ILE A 455 -28.73 7.50 -16.23
CA ILE A 455 -28.04 7.57 -17.52
C ILE A 455 -27.36 6.22 -17.73
N GLN A 456 -27.76 5.50 -18.78
CA GLN A 456 -27.11 4.26 -19.20
C GLN A 456 -26.01 4.59 -20.22
N LEU A 457 -24.80 4.10 -19.98
CA LEU A 457 -23.62 4.30 -20.84
C LEU A 457 -23.23 2.96 -21.44
N VAL A 458 -23.25 2.83 -22.76
CA VAL A 458 -22.78 1.64 -23.48
C VAL A 458 -21.43 1.96 -24.10
N PHE A 459 -20.41 1.19 -23.71
CA PHE A 459 -19.03 1.46 -24.12
C PHE A 459 -18.73 0.84 -25.48
N SER A 460 -17.86 1.48 -26.24
CA SER A 460 -17.31 0.95 -27.49
C SER A 460 -16.45 -0.31 -27.30
N THR A 461 -15.87 -0.49 -26.11
CA THR A 461 -15.11 -1.67 -25.68
C THR A 461 -15.46 -2.02 -24.22
N PRO A 462 -15.36 -3.28 -23.78
CA PRO A 462 -15.53 -3.61 -22.36
C PRO A 462 -14.52 -2.89 -21.47
N LEU A 463 -14.99 -2.41 -20.31
CA LEU A 463 -14.17 -1.71 -19.31
C LEU A 463 -14.17 -2.47 -17.98
N ALA A 464 -13.00 -2.62 -17.35
CA ALA A 464 -12.88 -3.19 -16.00
C ALA A 464 -13.28 -2.16 -14.91
N VAL A 465 -14.58 -2.02 -14.70
CA VAL A 465 -15.18 -1.10 -13.72
C VAL A 465 -16.22 -1.82 -12.86
N SER A 466 -16.62 -1.23 -11.73
CA SER A 466 -17.70 -1.78 -10.90
C SER A 466 -18.50 -0.68 -10.19
N PRO A 467 -19.69 -1.01 -9.64
CA PRO A 467 -20.47 -0.08 -8.85
C PRO A 467 -19.63 0.56 -7.74
N GLY A 468 -19.75 1.88 -7.61
CA GLY A 468 -18.96 2.68 -6.70
C GLY A 468 -17.71 3.30 -7.31
N ASP A 469 -17.20 2.83 -8.46
CA ASP A 469 -16.17 3.58 -9.18
C ASP A 469 -16.74 4.88 -9.74
N GLY A 470 -15.88 5.88 -9.93
CA GLY A 470 -16.21 7.11 -10.63
C GLY A 470 -16.00 7.01 -12.15
N LEU A 471 -16.74 7.83 -12.89
CA LEU A 471 -16.54 8.09 -14.31
C LEU A 471 -16.53 9.60 -14.54
N ASN A 472 -15.46 10.10 -15.13
CA ASN A 472 -15.47 11.42 -15.76
C ASN A 472 -16.22 11.31 -17.07
N ILE A 473 -17.27 12.12 -17.22
CA ILE A 473 -18.11 12.14 -18.42
C ILE A 473 -17.96 13.50 -19.05
N ALA A 474 -17.43 13.50 -20.27
CA ALA A 474 -17.32 14.67 -21.12
C ALA A 474 -18.52 14.70 -22.07
N VAL A 475 -19.22 15.83 -22.10
CA VAL A 475 -20.34 16.09 -23.00
C VAL A 475 -20.16 17.43 -23.70
N GLU A 476 -20.65 17.50 -24.93
CA GLU A 476 -20.70 18.73 -25.73
C GLU A 476 -22.01 19.45 -25.43
N VAL A 477 -22.00 20.38 -24.47
CA VAL A 477 -23.22 21.11 -24.04
C VAL A 477 -23.63 22.13 -25.09
N LYS A 478 -22.63 22.76 -25.73
CA LYS A 478 -22.76 23.61 -26.91
C LYS A 478 -21.73 23.16 -27.93
N GLN A 479 -21.99 23.43 -29.20
CA GLN A 479 -21.10 23.03 -30.28
C GLN A 479 -19.67 23.55 -30.06
N GLY A 480 -18.70 22.64 -29.97
CA GLY A 480 -17.30 22.92 -29.67
C GLY A 480 -16.95 23.06 -28.18
N GLU A 481 -17.92 23.16 -27.27
CA GLU A 481 -17.71 23.32 -25.82
C GLU A 481 -17.91 21.99 -25.09
N TRP A 482 -16.79 21.34 -24.74
CA TRP A 482 -16.80 20.11 -23.93
C TRP A 482 -16.71 20.42 -22.45
N HIS A 483 -17.70 19.95 -21.69
CA HIS A 483 -17.74 20.08 -20.23
C HIS A 483 -17.62 18.69 -19.59
N VAL A 484 -16.82 18.59 -18.52
CA VAL A 484 -16.54 17.33 -17.83
C VAL A 484 -17.12 17.36 -16.43
N ARG A 485 -17.75 16.26 -16.02
CA ARG A 485 -18.15 16.05 -14.62
C ARG A 485 -17.99 14.60 -14.20
N THR A 486 -17.62 14.38 -12.93
CA THR A 486 -17.47 13.04 -12.36
C THR A 486 -18.77 12.54 -11.75
N TYR A 487 -19.12 11.28 -12.05
CA TYR A 487 -20.28 10.58 -11.52
C TYR A 487 -19.93 9.19 -11.04
N SER A 488 -20.63 8.73 -10.01
CA SER A 488 -20.47 7.38 -9.47
C SER A 488 -21.29 6.37 -10.28
N ILE A 489 -20.69 5.22 -10.62
CA ILE A 489 -21.38 4.09 -11.23
C ILE A 489 -22.36 3.51 -10.21
N THR A 490 -23.65 3.55 -10.52
CA THR A 490 -24.71 2.96 -9.70
C THR A 490 -25.00 1.53 -10.07
N HIS A 491 -24.74 1.10 -11.31
CA HIS A 491 -24.91 -0.30 -11.74
C HIS A 491 -23.94 -0.64 -12.87
N ALA A 492 -23.58 -1.93 -13.01
CA ALA A 492 -22.74 -2.40 -14.11
C ALA A 492 -23.31 -3.67 -14.74
N PHE A 493 -23.29 -3.77 -16.07
CA PHE A 493 -23.92 -4.86 -16.82
C PHE A 493 -22.87 -5.65 -17.61
N ALA A 494 -22.72 -6.94 -17.28
CA ALA A 494 -21.79 -7.83 -17.97
C ALA A 494 -22.21 -8.05 -19.43
N ARG A 495 -21.22 -8.17 -20.35
CA ARG A 495 -21.45 -8.37 -21.79
C ARG A 495 -21.93 -9.80 -22.12
N ARG A 496 -21.61 -10.80 -21.28
CA ARG A 496 -22.03 -12.22 -21.40
C ARG A 496 -22.33 -12.82 -20.02
N LYS A 497 -23.12 -13.90 -19.95
CA LYS A 497 -23.23 -14.77 -18.77
C LYS A 497 -21.92 -15.55 -18.59
N THR A 498 -20.86 -14.91 -18.15
CA THR A 498 -19.65 -15.61 -17.72
C THR A 498 -19.96 -16.35 -16.42
N SER A 499 -19.47 -17.59 -16.31
CA SER A 499 -19.44 -18.34 -15.06
C SER A 499 -18.69 -17.50 -14.04
N LYS A 500 -19.43 -16.86 -13.11
CA LYS A 500 -18.81 -16.07 -12.05
C LYS A 500 -17.93 -17.00 -11.22
N THR A 501 -16.62 -16.77 -11.22
CA THR A 501 -15.77 -17.28 -10.13
C THR A 501 -16.26 -16.62 -8.84
N LYS A 502 -16.64 -17.43 -7.84
CA LYS A 502 -17.07 -16.94 -6.52
C LYS A 502 -16.01 -15.95 -5.98
N GLY A 503 -16.43 -14.74 -5.62
CA GLY A 503 -15.57 -13.72 -5.02
C GLY A 503 -14.93 -12.70 -5.97
N GLN A 504 -15.27 -12.69 -7.26
CA GLN A 504 -14.71 -11.70 -8.20
C GLN A 504 -15.22 -10.27 -7.91
N VAL A 505 -14.34 -9.41 -7.40
CA VAL A 505 -14.64 -8.02 -7.00
C VAL A 505 -14.74 -7.07 -8.19
N CYS A 506 -14.05 -7.37 -9.30
CA CYS A 506 -14.04 -6.57 -10.53
C CYS A 506 -14.12 -7.46 -11.78
N GLN A 507 -14.90 -7.02 -12.78
CA GLN A 507 -15.06 -7.69 -14.06
C GLN A 507 -15.15 -6.64 -15.19
N ALA A 508 -14.82 -7.04 -16.41
CA ALA A 508 -15.06 -6.21 -17.58
C ALA A 508 -16.55 -6.17 -17.94
N VAL A 509 -17.09 -4.97 -18.14
CA VAL A 509 -18.51 -4.73 -18.44
C VAL A 509 -18.70 -3.95 -19.73
N GLY A 510 -19.79 -4.24 -20.46
CA GLY A 510 -20.09 -3.57 -21.73
C GLY A 510 -20.93 -2.30 -21.56
N SER A 511 -21.63 -2.16 -20.44
CA SER A 511 -22.37 -0.94 -20.11
C SER A 511 -22.51 -0.73 -18.60
N VAL A 512 -22.82 0.49 -18.21
CA VAL A 512 -23.04 0.90 -16.82
C VAL A 512 -24.22 1.87 -16.70
N GLU A 513 -24.71 2.04 -15.49
CA GLU A 513 -25.69 3.06 -15.11
C GLU A 513 -25.05 4.05 -14.13
N ILE A 514 -25.38 5.34 -14.26
CA ILE A 514 -25.15 6.36 -13.25
C ILE A 514 -26.48 7.02 -12.86
N CYS A 515 -26.54 7.58 -11.64
CA CYS A 515 -27.65 8.40 -11.19
C CYS A 515 -27.26 9.88 -11.14
N VAL A 516 -27.93 10.70 -11.93
CA VAL A 516 -27.61 12.14 -12.08
C VAL A 516 -28.72 12.96 -11.46
N ARG A 517 -28.37 13.88 -10.55
CA ARG A 517 -29.28 14.92 -10.06
C ARG A 517 -29.23 16.11 -11.01
N ASN A 518 -30.39 16.63 -11.40
CA ASN A 518 -30.53 17.77 -12.31
C ASN A 518 -30.11 19.08 -11.60
N LYS A 519 -28.79 19.32 -11.49
CA LYS A 519 -28.19 20.53 -10.91
C LYS A 519 -26.85 20.84 -11.58
N GLY A 520 -26.74 22.04 -12.13
CA GLY A 520 -25.55 22.52 -12.85
C GLY A 520 -25.53 22.04 -14.30
N GLU A 521 -24.71 22.69 -15.12
CA GLU A 521 -24.73 22.62 -16.58
C GLU A 521 -24.68 21.18 -17.14
N VAL A 522 -23.62 20.42 -16.86
CA VAL A 522 -23.46 19.03 -17.36
C VAL A 522 -24.58 18.12 -16.90
N SER A 523 -24.97 18.19 -15.62
CA SER A 523 -26.00 17.30 -15.09
C SER A 523 -27.38 17.61 -15.67
N SER A 524 -27.68 18.90 -15.87
CA SER A 524 -28.92 19.33 -16.51
C SER A 524 -28.96 18.92 -17.98
N PHE A 525 -27.85 19.04 -18.70
CA PHE A 525 -27.71 18.51 -20.05
C PHE A 525 -28.04 17.02 -20.08
N LEU A 526 -27.37 16.20 -19.25
CA LEU A 526 -27.58 14.74 -19.20
C LEU A 526 -29.03 14.37 -18.87
N CYS A 527 -29.64 15.01 -17.88
CA CYS A 527 -31.00 14.68 -17.44
C CYS A 527 -32.08 14.97 -18.50
N ASN A 528 -31.86 15.96 -19.36
CA ASN A 528 -32.89 16.50 -20.25
C ASN A 528 -32.81 15.99 -21.70
N GLN A 529 -31.92 15.04 -22.01
CA GLN A 529 -31.85 14.44 -23.35
C GLN A 529 -33.02 13.48 -23.62
N GLU A 530 -33.62 13.57 -24.82
CA GLU A 530 -34.75 12.72 -25.25
C GLU A 530 -34.30 11.52 -26.10
N THR A 531 -33.19 11.66 -26.83
CA THR A 531 -32.60 10.59 -27.65
C THR A 531 -31.22 10.24 -27.13
N GLY A 532 -30.66 9.13 -27.61
CA GLY A 532 -29.30 8.76 -27.23
C GLY A 532 -28.26 9.65 -27.91
N PHE A 533 -27.15 9.91 -27.22
CA PHE A 533 -26.13 10.87 -27.63
C PHE A 533 -24.73 10.35 -27.32
N PRO A 534 -23.72 10.75 -28.12
CA PRO A 534 -22.34 10.34 -27.88
C PRO A 534 -21.79 11.03 -26.64
N VAL A 535 -20.99 10.30 -25.88
CA VAL A 535 -20.22 10.85 -24.76
C VAL A 535 -18.83 10.24 -24.75
N ARG A 536 -17.91 10.91 -24.09
CA ARG A 536 -16.58 10.36 -23.83
C ARG A 536 -16.43 10.10 -22.34
N VAL A 537 -15.96 8.91 -22.01
CA VAL A 537 -15.82 8.47 -20.63
C VAL A 537 -14.37 8.23 -20.28
N MET A 538 -14.03 8.52 -19.04
CA MET A 538 -12.75 8.21 -18.44
C MET A 538 -13.00 7.58 -17.08
N ILE A 539 -12.39 6.42 -16.85
CA ILE A 539 -12.46 5.70 -15.58
C ILE A 539 -11.81 6.49 -14.45
N LYS A 540 -12.47 6.61 -13.30
CA LYS A 540 -11.90 7.15 -12.07
C LYS A 540 -12.14 6.12 -10.96
N PRO A 541 -11.28 5.09 -10.85
CA PRO A 541 -11.56 3.98 -9.95
C PRO A 541 -11.59 4.44 -8.49
N ALA A 542 -12.46 3.83 -7.70
CA ALA A 542 -12.58 4.11 -6.26
C ALA A 542 -12.27 2.84 -5.45
N PRO A 543 -11.03 2.31 -5.51
CA PRO A 543 -10.68 1.02 -4.91
C PRO A 543 -10.93 0.98 -3.39
N HIS A 544 -10.80 2.11 -2.70
CA HIS A 544 -11.09 2.25 -1.27
C HIS A 544 -12.57 2.06 -0.91
N PHE A 545 -13.47 2.15 -1.89
CA PHE A 545 -14.91 1.99 -1.72
C PHE A 545 -15.45 0.66 -2.29
N ARG A 546 -14.58 -0.25 -2.76
CA ARG A 546 -15.02 -1.58 -3.22
C ARG A 546 -15.58 -2.41 -2.07
N ILE A 547 -16.76 -2.98 -2.29
CA ILE A 547 -17.49 -3.74 -1.28
C ILE A 547 -17.04 -5.22 -1.32
N ALA A 548 -16.31 -5.65 -0.29
CA ALA A 548 -15.78 -7.01 -0.18
C ALA A 548 -16.79 -8.05 0.36
N GLY A 549 -17.87 -7.60 1.00
CA GLY A 549 -18.76 -8.46 1.79
C GLY A 549 -18.12 -8.94 3.10
N ASN A 550 -18.94 -9.53 3.97
CA ASN A 550 -18.51 -10.15 5.22
C ASN A 550 -17.88 -11.52 4.94
N SER A 551 -16.88 -11.89 5.74
CA SER A 551 -16.22 -13.20 5.71
C SER A 551 -16.75 -14.17 6.79
N SER A 552 -17.40 -13.65 7.84
CA SER A 552 -17.91 -14.44 8.97
C SER A 552 -19.38 -14.15 9.28
N PRO A 553 -20.17 -15.13 9.78
CA PRO A 553 -21.55 -14.92 10.24
C PRO A 553 -21.72 -13.89 11.35
N ASP A 554 -20.68 -13.61 12.14
CA ASP A 554 -20.74 -12.66 13.24
C ASP A 554 -20.52 -11.21 12.79
N GLU A 555 -20.04 -11.00 11.57
CA GLU A 555 -19.74 -9.68 11.04
C GLU A 555 -21.01 -8.91 10.69
N GLN A 556 -20.94 -7.59 10.88
CA GLN A 556 -21.98 -6.68 10.49
C GLN A 556 -21.43 -5.60 9.57
N THR A 557 -22.07 -5.41 8.42
CA THR A 557 -21.76 -4.34 7.49
C THR A 557 -22.89 -3.33 7.41
N LEU A 558 -22.55 -2.04 7.44
CA LEU A 558 -23.49 -0.94 7.38
C LEU A 558 -23.33 -0.17 6.06
N PHE A 559 -24.41 -0.05 5.30
CA PHE A 559 -24.51 0.79 4.11
C PHE A 559 -25.34 2.01 4.44
N ILE A 560 -24.82 3.20 4.17
CA ILE A 560 -25.49 4.47 4.42
C ILE A 560 -25.49 5.28 3.14
N ALA A 561 -26.68 5.61 2.63
CA ALA A 561 -26.83 6.30 1.36
C ALA A 561 -27.68 7.56 1.50
N GLN A 562 -27.39 8.55 0.66
CA GLN A 562 -28.27 9.71 0.44
C GLN A 562 -28.63 9.84 -1.04
N GLY A 563 -29.93 9.90 -1.34
CA GLY A 563 -30.43 10.06 -2.71
C GLY A 563 -30.01 8.93 -3.66
N GLY A 564 -29.56 9.27 -4.87
CA GLY A 564 -29.18 8.32 -5.93
C GLY A 564 -28.01 7.39 -5.58
N ALA A 565 -27.22 7.74 -4.57
CA ALA A 565 -26.09 6.95 -4.07
C ALA A 565 -26.49 5.53 -3.63
N VAL A 566 -27.75 5.32 -3.25
CA VAL A 566 -28.28 4.00 -2.88
C VAL A 566 -28.14 2.97 -4.00
N GLY A 567 -28.09 3.40 -5.26
CA GLY A 567 -27.91 2.54 -6.42
C GLY A 567 -26.65 1.67 -6.32
N VAL A 568 -25.54 2.21 -5.81
CA VAL A 568 -24.27 1.48 -5.63
C VAL A 568 -24.46 0.23 -4.78
N PHE A 569 -25.14 0.37 -3.64
CA PHE A 569 -25.40 -0.73 -2.71
C PHE A 569 -26.42 -1.72 -3.28
N LEU A 570 -27.47 -1.22 -3.95
CA LEU A 570 -28.46 -2.07 -4.61
C LEU A 570 -27.84 -2.93 -5.71
N ALA A 571 -26.91 -2.38 -6.49
CA ALA A 571 -26.19 -3.14 -7.51
C ALA A 571 -25.36 -4.26 -6.90
N TRP A 572 -24.53 -3.95 -5.90
CA TRP A 572 -23.73 -4.98 -5.23
C TRP A 572 -24.59 -6.06 -4.59
N LEU A 573 -25.67 -5.68 -3.89
CA LEU A 573 -26.62 -6.62 -3.29
C LEU A 573 -27.30 -7.50 -4.34
N SER A 574 -27.65 -6.94 -5.50
CA SER A 574 -28.27 -7.71 -6.60
C SER A 574 -27.34 -8.75 -7.22
N TRP A 575 -26.04 -8.65 -6.98
CA TRP A 575 -25.05 -9.61 -7.47
C TRP A 575 -24.82 -10.79 -6.53
N GLN A 576 -25.35 -10.73 -5.30
CA GLN A 576 -25.18 -11.76 -4.28
C GLN A 576 -26.29 -12.81 -4.37
N ASP A 577 -25.91 -14.08 -4.37
CA ASP A 577 -26.86 -15.19 -4.23
C ASP A 577 -27.28 -15.37 -2.75
N GLN A 578 -26.35 -15.09 -1.82
CA GLN A 578 -26.55 -15.17 -0.38
C GLN A 578 -25.67 -14.15 0.33
N LEU A 579 -26.04 -13.78 1.56
CA LEU A 579 -25.28 -12.88 2.42
C LEU A 579 -24.69 -13.64 3.61
N VAL A 580 -23.39 -13.47 3.84
CA VAL A 580 -22.70 -13.94 5.05
C VAL A 580 -22.80 -12.87 6.13
N GLY A 581 -23.14 -13.24 7.37
CA GLY A 581 -23.34 -12.27 8.46
C GLY A 581 -24.54 -11.36 8.24
N THR A 582 -24.52 -10.16 8.81
CA THR A 582 -25.66 -9.22 8.71
C THR A 582 -25.30 -7.91 8.05
N TYR A 583 -26.28 -7.33 7.37
CA TYR A 583 -26.17 -6.08 6.64
C TYR A 583 -27.32 -5.16 7.04
N LYS A 584 -27.03 -3.88 7.18
CA LYS A 584 -28.03 -2.82 7.34
C LYS A 584 -27.86 -1.81 6.24
N LEU A 585 -28.91 -1.50 5.51
CA LEU A 585 -28.94 -0.42 4.51
C LEU A 585 -29.82 0.71 5.04
N ILE A 586 -29.22 1.87 5.30
CA ILE A 586 -29.92 3.07 5.76
C ILE A 586 -29.91 4.11 4.63
N VAL A 587 -31.09 4.54 4.22
CA VAL A 587 -31.26 5.47 3.09
C VAL A 587 -31.90 6.76 3.58
N GLY A 588 -31.23 7.88 3.37
CA GLY A 588 -31.75 9.22 3.62
C GLY A 588 -32.43 9.81 2.39
N ALA A 589 -33.67 10.25 2.55
CA ALA A 589 -34.40 11.03 1.56
C ALA A 589 -35.17 12.20 2.21
N ARG A 590 -35.68 13.11 1.37
CA ARG A 590 -36.52 14.21 1.85
C ARG A 590 -37.90 13.69 2.25
N ASP A 591 -38.57 13.02 1.32
CA ASP A 591 -39.92 12.47 1.40
C ASP A 591 -39.96 11.19 0.52
N TYR A 592 -41.12 10.54 0.43
CA TYR A 592 -41.27 9.31 -0.37
C TYR A 592 -41.04 9.54 -1.87
N ASN A 593 -41.49 10.68 -2.42
CA ASN A 593 -41.38 10.99 -3.84
C ASN A 593 -39.93 11.28 -4.26
N MET A 594 -39.08 11.67 -3.32
CA MET A 594 -37.65 11.88 -3.50
C MET A 594 -36.79 10.66 -3.12
N LEU A 595 -37.41 9.51 -2.84
CA LEU A 595 -36.70 8.25 -2.58
C LEU A 595 -36.30 7.56 -3.89
N ALA A 596 -35.03 7.66 -4.25
CA ALA A 596 -34.48 6.97 -5.42
C ALA A 596 -34.59 5.44 -5.29
N TYR A 597 -34.93 4.75 -6.37
CA TYR A 597 -34.99 3.29 -6.47
C TYR A 597 -35.93 2.62 -5.45
N ALA A 598 -37.06 3.26 -5.10
CA ALA A 598 -38.01 2.76 -4.11
C ALA A 598 -38.49 1.31 -4.38
N SER A 599 -38.79 0.97 -5.64
CA SER A 599 -39.19 -0.39 -6.02
C SER A 599 -38.09 -1.43 -5.80
N GLN A 600 -36.84 -1.10 -6.14
CA GLN A 600 -35.70 -1.98 -5.96
C GLN A 600 -35.39 -2.17 -4.47
N LEU A 601 -35.54 -1.11 -3.66
CA LEU A 601 -35.42 -1.19 -2.20
C LEU A 601 -36.46 -2.15 -1.59
N GLN A 602 -37.71 -2.07 -2.03
CA GLN A 602 -38.75 -3.01 -1.59
C GLN A 602 -38.39 -4.45 -1.98
N LYS A 603 -37.98 -4.68 -3.23
CA LYS A 603 -37.57 -6.00 -3.72
C LYS A 603 -36.43 -6.57 -2.88
N ILE A 604 -35.34 -5.83 -2.71
CA ILE A 604 -34.13 -6.32 -2.02
C ILE A 604 -34.37 -6.54 -0.53
N SER A 605 -35.24 -5.75 0.10
CA SER A 605 -35.59 -5.90 1.52
C SER A 605 -36.21 -7.26 1.85
N SER A 606 -36.69 -7.97 0.84
CA SER A 606 -37.27 -9.32 0.98
C SER A 606 -36.36 -10.43 0.47
N SER A 607 -35.24 -10.11 -0.20
CA SER A 607 -34.38 -11.10 -0.88
C SER A 607 -33.46 -11.89 0.04
N PHE A 608 -33.09 -11.35 1.20
CA PHE A 608 -32.05 -11.95 2.07
C PHE A 608 -32.51 -12.22 3.51
N SER A 609 -33.82 -12.43 3.71
CA SER A 609 -34.40 -12.81 5.00
C SER A 609 -33.89 -11.92 6.16
N ASN A 610 -33.31 -12.52 7.22
CA ASN A 610 -32.81 -11.79 8.39
C ASN A 610 -31.39 -11.22 8.20
N HIS A 611 -30.71 -11.53 7.09
CA HIS A 611 -29.35 -11.07 6.81
C HIS A 611 -29.30 -9.62 6.31
N LEU A 612 -30.39 -9.08 5.77
CA LEU A 612 -30.46 -7.68 5.33
C LEU A 612 -31.63 -6.95 6.00
N LYS A 613 -31.33 -5.84 6.67
CA LYS A 613 -32.34 -4.89 7.17
C LYS A 613 -32.25 -3.59 6.40
N VAL A 614 -33.37 -3.12 5.86
CA VAL A 614 -33.43 -1.86 5.11
C VAL A 614 -34.24 -0.83 5.91
N LEU A 615 -33.61 0.31 6.17
CA LEU A 615 -34.16 1.43 6.92
C LEU A 615 -34.17 2.68 6.04
N VAL A 616 -35.26 3.45 6.07
CA VAL A 616 -35.42 4.69 5.32
C VAL A 616 -35.69 5.82 6.30
N ALA A 617 -34.86 6.87 6.25
CA ALA A 617 -35.03 8.08 7.03
C ALA A 617 -35.55 9.20 6.12
N LEU A 618 -36.77 9.66 6.39
CA LEU A 618 -37.39 10.77 5.67
C LEU A 618 -37.27 12.04 6.51
N SER A 619 -36.52 13.02 6.02
CA SER A 619 -36.26 14.26 6.78
C SER A 619 -37.44 15.24 6.81
N LYS A 620 -38.35 15.18 5.83
CA LYS A 620 -39.56 15.99 5.69
C LYS A 620 -40.70 15.16 5.06
N PRO A 621 -41.19 14.08 5.70
CA PRO A 621 -42.20 13.21 5.12
C PRO A 621 -43.56 13.90 5.01
N SER A 622 -44.29 13.65 3.92
CA SER A 622 -45.70 14.04 3.78
C SER A 622 -46.62 13.09 4.54
N PRO A 623 -47.87 13.50 4.88
CA PRO A 623 -48.84 12.62 5.52
C PRO A 623 -49.03 11.32 4.71
N GLY A 624 -48.80 10.17 5.36
CA GLY A 624 -48.94 8.86 4.74
C GLY A 624 -47.68 8.30 4.06
N ASP A 625 -46.61 9.07 3.89
CA ASP A 625 -45.34 8.57 3.31
C ASP A 625 -44.77 7.39 4.12
N ILE A 626 -44.78 7.50 5.44
CA ILE A 626 -44.36 6.42 6.33
C ILE A 626 -45.24 5.18 6.14
N ARG A 627 -46.57 5.34 5.98
CA ARG A 627 -47.48 4.21 5.74
C ARG A 627 -47.19 3.51 4.41
N LYS A 628 -46.84 4.25 3.35
CA LYS A 628 -46.43 3.69 2.04
C LYS A 628 -45.16 2.85 2.13
N LEU A 629 -44.26 3.16 3.06
CA LEU A 629 -43.04 2.38 3.29
C LEU A 629 -43.27 1.18 4.20
N LEU A 630 -44.20 1.29 5.16
CA LEU A 630 -44.56 0.23 6.09
C LEU A 630 -45.41 -0.90 5.48
N SER A 631 -45.95 -0.72 4.27
CA SER A 631 -46.68 -1.79 3.57
C SER A 631 -45.78 -2.94 3.08
N GLY A 632 -44.45 -2.86 3.31
CA GLY A 632 -43.47 -3.91 3.01
C GLY A 632 -42.53 -4.21 4.18
N ARG A 633 -41.40 -4.89 3.92
CA ARG A 633 -40.35 -5.20 4.93
C ARG A 633 -39.42 -4.01 5.24
N LEU A 634 -39.69 -2.83 4.70
CA LEU A 634 -38.92 -1.62 4.97
C LEU A 634 -39.30 -1.05 6.35
N LYS A 635 -38.29 -0.58 7.09
CA LYS A 635 -38.52 0.24 8.28
C LYS A 635 -38.34 1.71 7.91
N ALA A 636 -39.25 2.58 8.32
CA ALA A 636 -39.19 4.00 8.01
C ALA A 636 -39.25 4.86 9.28
N PHE A 637 -38.48 5.95 9.31
CA PHE A 637 -38.38 6.87 10.44
C PHE A 637 -38.39 8.32 9.97
N THR A 638 -38.92 9.22 10.80
CA THR A 638 -38.95 10.66 10.53
C THR A 638 -37.70 11.32 11.08
N GLY A 639 -36.98 12.09 10.26
CA GLY A 639 -35.75 12.79 10.64
C GLY A 639 -34.61 12.53 9.65
N ARG A 640 -33.43 13.09 9.93
CA ARG A 640 -32.21 12.79 9.16
C ARG A 640 -31.65 11.43 9.61
N VAL A 641 -30.87 10.79 8.73
CA VAL A 641 -30.16 9.55 9.06
C VAL A 641 -29.35 9.71 10.35
N THR A 642 -28.63 10.82 10.50
CA THR A 642 -27.76 11.10 11.66
C THR A 642 -28.51 11.14 12.99
N THR A 643 -29.81 11.43 13.00
CA THR A 643 -30.65 11.44 14.22
C THR A 643 -30.97 10.02 14.71
N HIS A 644 -30.94 9.03 13.81
CA HIS A 644 -31.38 7.66 14.07
C HIS A 644 -30.23 6.64 14.02
N LEU A 645 -28.99 7.08 13.79
CA LEU A 645 -27.83 6.19 13.72
C LEU A 645 -27.62 5.43 15.02
N ASP A 646 -27.67 6.11 16.18
CA ASP A 646 -27.53 5.47 17.50
C ASP A 646 -28.55 4.35 17.71
N PHE A 647 -29.82 4.57 17.33
CA PHE A 647 -30.87 3.56 17.41
C PHE A 647 -30.69 2.42 16.39
N ALA A 648 -30.18 2.74 15.21
CA ALA A 648 -29.94 1.75 14.16
C ALA A 648 -28.72 0.86 14.44
N LEU A 649 -27.79 1.31 15.25
CA LEU A 649 -26.58 0.60 15.67
C LEU A 649 -26.86 -0.24 16.93
N SER A 650 -27.21 -1.52 16.71
CA SER A 650 -27.35 -2.49 17.81
C SER A 650 -26.01 -3.01 18.35
N SER A 651 -24.93 -2.82 17.58
CA SER A 651 -23.58 -3.35 17.77
C SER A 651 -22.62 -2.62 16.83
N ASN A 652 -21.32 -2.63 17.13
CA ASN A 652 -20.30 -1.97 16.30
C ASN A 652 -20.15 -2.72 14.96
N PRO A 653 -20.39 -2.07 13.80
CA PRO A 653 -20.22 -2.70 12.51
C PRO A 653 -18.72 -2.91 12.19
N THR A 654 -18.39 -4.03 11.56
CA THR A 654 -17.05 -4.33 11.06
C THR A 654 -16.64 -3.35 9.98
N THR A 655 -17.57 -2.98 9.09
CA THR A 655 -17.31 -1.99 8.03
C THR A 655 -18.56 -1.16 7.76
N THR A 656 -18.37 0.14 7.55
CA THR A 656 -19.42 1.09 7.18
C THR A 656 -19.08 1.77 5.87
N TYR A 657 -19.97 1.68 4.89
CA TYR A 657 -19.86 2.38 3.61
C TYR A 657 -20.85 3.53 3.58
N VAL A 658 -20.38 4.73 3.26
CA VAL A 658 -21.21 5.93 3.20
C VAL A 658 -21.10 6.54 1.81
N CYS A 659 -22.22 6.71 1.11
CA CYS A 659 -22.26 7.35 -0.20
C CYS A 659 -23.31 8.48 -0.25
N GLY A 660 -22.92 9.68 -0.69
CA GLY A 660 -23.81 10.86 -0.69
C GLY A 660 -23.10 12.19 -0.91
N SER A 661 -23.64 13.30 -0.39
CA SER A 661 -22.93 14.58 -0.35
C SER A 661 -21.81 14.57 0.71
N SER A 662 -20.82 15.46 0.57
CA SER A 662 -19.74 15.63 1.56
C SER A 662 -20.25 15.95 2.95
N SER A 663 -21.14 16.95 3.06
CA SER A 663 -21.79 17.34 4.32
C SER A 663 -22.58 16.19 4.97
N PHE A 664 -23.25 15.36 4.17
CA PHE A 664 -23.92 14.17 4.67
C PHE A 664 -22.93 13.14 5.21
N ALA A 665 -21.89 12.83 4.44
CA ALA A 665 -20.88 11.85 4.81
C ALA A 665 -20.13 12.25 6.09
N LEU A 666 -19.69 13.50 6.21
CA LEU A 666 -19.02 14.02 7.40
C LEU A 666 -19.96 14.04 8.62
N GLY A 667 -21.24 14.39 8.44
CA GLY A 667 -22.24 14.30 9.51
C GLY A 667 -22.45 12.87 10.02
N VAL A 668 -22.42 11.88 9.14
CA VAL A 668 -22.46 10.45 9.51
C VAL A 668 -21.21 10.06 10.29
N VAL A 669 -20.01 10.41 9.80
CA VAL A 669 -18.74 10.12 10.49
C VAL A 669 -18.72 10.74 11.89
N HIS A 670 -19.17 11.99 12.03
CA HIS A 670 -19.25 12.67 13.32
C HIS A 670 -20.15 11.92 14.31
N CYS A 671 -21.34 11.49 13.89
CA CYS A 671 -22.25 10.73 14.74
C CYS A 671 -21.65 9.37 15.15
N LEU A 672 -21.11 8.60 14.20
CA LEU A 672 -20.41 7.34 14.49
C LEU A 672 -19.24 7.53 15.47
N SER A 673 -18.63 8.72 15.45
CA SER A 673 -17.51 9.04 16.33
C SER A 673 -17.92 9.18 17.78
N GLN A 674 -19.07 9.82 18.04
CA GLN A 674 -19.59 10.07 19.37
C GLN A 674 -20.11 8.79 20.05
N SER A 675 -20.75 7.90 19.29
CA SER A 675 -21.33 6.66 19.83
C SER A 675 -20.27 5.70 20.38
N ILE A 676 -19.10 5.62 19.73
CA ILE A 676 -17.97 4.75 20.15
C ILE A 676 -17.33 5.29 21.44
N THR A 677 -17.15 6.61 21.57
CA THR A 677 -16.64 7.24 22.80
C THR A 677 -17.55 7.07 24.03
N ARG A 678 -18.83 6.74 23.86
CA ARG A 678 -19.71 6.38 24.98
C ARG A 678 -19.44 4.98 25.55
N THR A 679 -18.79 4.10 24.78
CA THR A 679 -18.51 2.71 25.18
C THR A 679 -17.10 2.54 25.77
N GLU A 680 -16.15 3.38 25.36
CA GLU A 680 -14.79 3.43 25.93
C GLU A 680 -14.59 4.80 26.61
N ILE A 681 -14.75 4.84 27.94
CA ILE A 681 -14.21 5.95 28.74
C ILE A 681 -12.70 5.77 28.78
N ALA A 682 -12.01 6.13 27.71
CA ALA A 682 -10.56 6.25 27.69
C ALA A 682 -10.24 7.74 27.52
N THR A 683 -9.57 8.31 28.52
CA THR A 683 -8.79 9.53 28.35
C THR A 683 -8.02 9.41 27.03
N PRO A 684 -8.09 10.39 26.11
CA PRO A 684 -7.40 10.31 24.83
C PRO A 684 -5.89 10.20 25.09
N SER A 685 -5.39 8.97 25.08
CA SER A 685 -3.97 8.69 25.21
C SER A 685 -3.33 8.96 23.86
N ARG A 686 -2.29 9.81 23.85
CA ARG A 686 -1.43 10.03 22.67
C ARG A 686 -0.82 8.73 22.14
N LEU A 687 -0.84 7.64 22.93
CA LEU A 687 -0.21 6.36 22.60
C LEU A 687 -1.18 5.27 22.19
N ARG A 688 -2.48 5.54 22.06
CA ARG A 688 -3.43 4.54 21.55
C ARG A 688 -2.96 4.03 20.17
N PRO A 689 -3.13 2.76 19.79
CA PRO A 689 -2.82 2.29 18.44
C PRO A 689 -3.44 3.19 17.36
N ILE A 690 -2.77 3.30 16.22
CA ILE A 690 -3.27 4.03 15.05
C ILE A 690 -3.51 3.13 13.88
N VAL A 691 -4.45 3.55 13.04
CA VAL A 691 -4.62 2.96 11.73
C VAL A 691 -3.41 3.39 10.90
N THR A 692 -2.54 2.45 10.54
CA THR A 692 -1.46 2.71 9.60
C THR A 692 -2.03 2.64 8.17
N SER A 693 -1.21 2.28 7.21
CA SER A 693 -1.58 1.81 5.87
C SER A 693 -2.88 0.99 5.66
N ARG A 694 -3.51 0.43 6.70
CA ARG A 694 -4.76 -0.34 6.63
C ARG A 694 -5.93 0.52 6.18
N LEU A 695 -6.82 -0.07 5.38
CA LEU A 695 -8.09 0.57 5.03
C LEU A 695 -8.96 0.79 6.28
N PRO A 696 -9.50 2.00 6.48
CA PRO A 696 -10.35 2.29 7.62
C PRO A 696 -11.70 1.56 7.55
N ASN A 697 -12.31 1.36 8.72
CA ASN A 697 -13.63 0.74 8.84
C ASN A 697 -14.74 1.59 8.21
N VAL A 698 -14.58 2.92 8.17
CA VAL A 698 -15.51 3.82 7.47
C VAL A 698 -14.95 4.16 6.11
N ARG A 699 -15.70 3.80 5.06
CA ARG A 699 -15.35 4.06 3.67
C ARG A 699 -16.33 5.09 3.13
N LEU A 700 -15.80 6.20 2.61
CA LEU A 700 -16.62 7.28 2.07
C LEU A 700 -16.53 7.31 0.55
N HIS A 701 -17.64 7.62 -0.09
CA HIS A 701 -17.70 7.97 -1.49
C HIS A 701 -18.63 9.17 -1.68
N VAL A 702 -18.08 10.32 -2.03
CA VAL A 702 -18.83 11.58 -2.06
C VAL A 702 -19.00 12.11 -3.47
N ALA A 703 -20.10 12.82 -3.69
CA ALA A 703 -20.35 13.50 -4.94
C ALA A 703 -19.34 14.64 -5.19
N ALA A 704 -19.04 14.93 -6.46
CA ALA A 704 -18.28 16.10 -6.84
C ALA A 704 -19.01 17.40 -6.45
N SER A 705 -18.33 18.30 -5.75
CA SER A 705 -18.83 19.62 -5.35
C SER A 705 -18.91 20.56 -6.55
N VAL A 706 -19.71 21.62 -6.41
CA VAL A 706 -19.88 22.69 -7.43
C VAL A 706 -19.25 24.01 -6.95
N GLU A 707 -19.03 24.16 -5.64
CA GLU A 707 -18.69 25.42 -4.97
C GLU A 707 -17.31 25.28 -4.29
N GLY A 708 -16.53 26.37 -4.29
CA GLY A 708 -15.18 26.41 -3.72
C GLY A 708 -15.18 26.83 -2.24
N PRO A 709 -14.07 26.62 -1.50
CA PRO A 709 -13.99 26.99 -0.09
C PRO A 709 -14.05 28.51 0.16
N LEU A 710 -13.69 29.33 -0.85
CA LEU A 710 -13.67 30.79 -0.78
C LEU A 710 -15.08 31.43 -0.84
N ASP A 711 -16.12 30.65 -1.15
CA ASP A 711 -17.50 31.14 -1.20
C ASP A 711 -18.16 31.17 0.21
N LYS A 712 -17.42 30.78 1.26
CA LYS A 712 -17.88 30.78 2.66
C LYS A 712 -17.71 32.16 3.32
N PRO A 713 -18.61 32.58 4.24
CA PRO A 713 -18.51 33.88 4.93
C PRO A 713 -17.22 34.01 5.76
N LEU A 714 -16.80 35.26 6.02
CA LEU A 714 -15.56 35.71 6.71
C LEU A 714 -14.87 34.63 7.57
N LEU A 715 -13.76 34.09 7.05
CA LEU A 715 -12.92 33.10 7.74
C LEU A 715 -12.14 33.73 8.90
N ARG A 716 -12.14 33.10 10.08
CA ARG A 716 -11.36 33.59 11.24
C ARG A 716 -9.84 33.50 10.99
N PRO A 717 -9.03 34.47 11.45
CA PRO A 717 -7.58 34.34 11.41
C PRO A 717 -7.09 33.30 12.42
N ILE A 718 -6.14 32.45 12.01
CA ILE A 718 -5.48 31.43 12.84
C ILE A 718 -3.97 31.62 12.71
N THR A 719 -3.25 31.74 13.83
CA THR A 719 -1.79 31.92 13.83
C THR A 719 -1.05 30.59 13.63
N LYS A 720 0.20 30.63 13.15
CA LYS A 720 1.04 29.43 13.13
C LYS A 720 1.25 28.83 14.53
N ALA A 721 1.38 29.70 15.54
CA ALA A 721 1.49 29.29 16.94
C ALA A 721 0.26 28.50 17.41
N GLU A 722 -0.96 29.00 17.16
CA GLU A 722 -2.21 28.27 17.47
C GLU A 722 -2.26 26.91 16.75
N LEU A 723 -1.93 26.88 15.46
CA LEU A 723 -1.93 25.65 14.66
C LEU A 723 -1.08 24.53 15.31
N THR A 724 0.08 24.86 15.90
CA THR A 724 1.01 23.87 16.51
C THR A 724 0.44 23.10 17.71
N LEU A 725 -0.66 23.57 18.30
CA LEU A 725 -1.34 22.90 19.40
C LEU A 725 -2.20 21.72 18.93
N HIS A 726 -2.58 21.69 17.66
CA HIS A 726 -3.55 20.75 17.08
C HIS A 726 -2.86 19.61 16.31
N ASN A 727 -2.01 18.85 17.01
CA ASN A 727 -1.27 17.69 16.49
C ASN A 727 -1.50 16.40 17.30
N SER A 728 -2.64 16.28 17.95
CA SER A 728 -2.94 15.17 18.86
C SER A 728 -3.95 14.20 18.25
N PRO A 729 -3.89 12.89 18.56
CA PRO A 729 -4.94 11.96 18.11
C PRO A 729 -6.31 12.39 18.66
N GLY A 730 -7.23 12.76 17.77
CA GLY A 730 -8.53 13.33 18.14
C GLY A 730 -8.58 14.86 18.17
N ASP A 731 -7.49 15.53 17.81
CA ASP A 731 -7.40 16.98 17.58
C ASP A 731 -6.27 17.27 16.56
N LEU A 732 -6.63 17.26 15.27
CA LEU A 732 -5.69 17.34 14.16
C LEU A 732 -6.07 18.47 13.20
N TRP A 733 -5.26 19.52 13.12
CA TRP A 733 -5.41 20.58 12.13
C TRP A 733 -4.20 20.60 11.17
N ILE A 734 -4.44 21.04 9.95
CA ILE A 734 -3.40 21.28 8.94
C ILE A 734 -3.66 22.59 8.20
N ALA A 735 -2.61 23.19 7.66
CA ALA A 735 -2.72 24.28 6.70
C ALA A 735 -2.42 23.79 5.28
N LEU A 736 -3.28 24.14 4.32
CA LEU A 736 -3.08 23.96 2.87
C LEU A 736 -3.18 25.34 2.22
N GLY A 737 -2.07 25.84 1.69
CA GLY A 737 -1.95 27.24 1.28
C GLY A 737 -2.23 28.20 2.44
N ASP A 738 -3.20 29.09 2.25
CA ASP A 738 -3.65 30.09 3.23
C ASP A 738 -4.86 29.65 4.05
N LEU A 739 -5.35 28.42 3.88
CA LEU A 739 -6.52 27.90 4.59
C LEU A 739 -6.13 26.86 5.64
N VAL A 740 -6.79 26.91 6.78
CA VAL A 740 -6.64 25.93 7.87
C VAL A 740 -7.86 25.03 7.91
N TYR A 741 -7.62 23.73 8.00
CA TYR A 741 -8.63 22.68 7.99
C TYR A 741 -8.60 21.88 9.29
N ASP A 742 -9.77 21.65 9.87
CA ASP A 742 -9.93 20.66 10.93
C ASP A 742 -10.10 19.28 10.29
N ILE A 743 -9.05 18.47 10.37
CA ILE A 743 -9.02 17.11 9.83
C ILE A 743 -9.22 16.05 10.91
N THR A 744 -9.73 16.42 12.09
CA THR A 744 -9.90 15.51 13.24
C THR A 744 -10.73 14.26 12.90
N ALA A 745 -11.71 14.38 12.01
CA ALA A 745 -12.55 13.25 11.56
C ALA A 745 -11.87 12.38 10.48
N VAL A 746 -10.87 12.91 9.78
CA VAL A 746 -10.25 12.31 8.57
C VAL A 746 -9.57 10.97 8.85
N PRO A 747 -8.83 10.75 9.97
CA PRO A 747 -8.24 9.44 10.28
C PRO A 747 -9.23 8.27 10.24
N ARG A 748 -10.52 8.52 10.47
CA ARG A 748 -11.56 7.48 10.49
C ARG A 748 -11.91 6.94 9.11
N PHE A 749 -11.55 7.64 8.05
CA PHE A 749 -11.90 7.28 6.67
C PHE A 749 -10.78 7.51 5.65
N HIS A 750 -9.61 8.00 6.06
CA HIS A 750 -8.48 8.23 5.18
C HIS A 750 -7.81 6.92 4.76
N PRO A 751 -7.81 6.55 3.46
CA PRO A 751 -7.15 5.32 2.99
C PRO A 751 -5.63 5.33 3.20
N GLY A 752 -5.05 6.52 3.35
CA GLY A 752 -3.64 6.70 3.65
C GLY A 752 -3.22 6.27 5.05
N GLY A 753 -4.18 6.15 5.99
CA GLY A 753 -3.91 5.93 7.42
C GLY A 753 -3.80 7.23 8.21
N GLU A 754 -3.72 7.11 9.53
CA GLU A 754 -3.58 8.20 10.49
C GLU A 754 -2.12 8.70 10.59
N LYS A 755 -1.11 7.82 10.42
CA LYS A 755 0.32 8.17 10.52
C LYS A 755 0.74 9.31 9.57
N VAL A 756 0.32 9.22 8.31
CA VAL A 756 0.62 10.25 7.28
C VAL A 756 -0.05 11.59 7.60
N LEU A 757 -1.17 11.59 8.33
CA LEU A 757 -1.85 12.81 8.77
C LEU A 757 -1.13 13.41 9.98
N ILE A 758 -0.80 12.58 10.98
CA ILE A 758 -0.04 12.99 12.18
C ILE A 758 1.30 13.60 11.79
N TYR A 759 1.98 13.05 10.80
CA TYR A 759 3.27 13.56 10.33
C TYR A 759 3.26 15.07 10.02
N ARG A 760 2.16 15.60 9.48
CA ARG A 760 1.99 17.03 9.16
C ARG A 760 0.98 17.75 10.05
N ALA A 761 0.42 17.08 11.05
CA ALA A 761 -0.55 17.69 11.94
C ALA A 761 0.09 18.83 12.76
N GLY A 762 -0.64 19.92 12.90
CA GLY A 762 -0.18 21.17 13.49
C GLY A 762 0.80 21.96 12.63
N ARG A 763 0.92 21.66 11.32
CA ARG A 763 1.89 22.27 10.40
C ARG A 763 1.31 22.54 9.00
N GLN A 764 2.13 23.13 8.14
CA GLN A 764 1.88 23.29 6.70
C GLN A 764 2.06 21.95 5.97
N ALA A 765 1.13 21.60 5.06
CA ALA A 765 1.11 20.30 4.37
C ALA A 765 0.86 20.37 2.83
N GLN A 766 1.01 21.53 2.18
CA GLN A 766 0.65 21.73 0.77
C GLN A 766 1.49 20.85 -0.15
N ASP A 767 2.80 20.82 0.10
CA ASP A 767 3.80 20.06 -0.65
C ASP A 767 3.44 18.57 -0.77
N VAL A 768 3.07 17.96 0.36
CA VAL A 768 2.68 16.54 0.42
C VAL A 768 1.27 16.34 -0.12
N PHE A 769 0.36 17.30 0.11
CA PHE A 769 -1.03 17.20 -0.34
C PHE A 769 -1.14 17.16 -1.87
N GLU A 770 -0.53 18.14 -2.57
CA GLU A 770 -0.55 18.21 -4.04
C GLU A 770 0.04 16.94 -4.66
N THR A 771 1.10 16.41 -4.06
CA THR A 771 1.75 15.19 -4.52
C THR A 771 0.81 13.97 -4.58
N VAL A 772 -0.17 13.85 -3.68
CA VAL A 772 -0.99 12.64 -3.52
C VAL A 772 -2.45 12.84 -3.93
N HIS A 773 -2.98 14.05 -3.74
CA HIS A 773 -4.40 14.35 -3.86
C HIS A 773 -4.74 15.31 -5.00
N ASP A 774 -3.76 15.73 -5.80
CA ASP A 774 -4.04 16.57 -6.96
C ASP A 774 -5.05 15.92 -7.92
N GLY A 775 -5.97 16.74 -8.43
CA GLY A 775 -7.10 16.30 -9.26
C GLY A 775 -8.13 15.37 -8.59
N CYS A 776 -8.00 15.06 -7.28
CA CYS A 776 -8.94 14.19 -6.58
C CYS A 776 -10.23 14.92 -6.18
N TYR A 777 -11.28 14.77 -7.01
CA TYR A 777 -12.56 15.44 -6.76
C TYR A 777 -13.17 15.13 -5.38
N MET A 778 -13.04 13.89 -4.87
CA MET A 778 -13.59 13.51 -3.56
C MET A 778 -12.89 14.23 -2.41
N THR A 779 -11.56 14.33 -2.48
CA THR A 779 -10.77 15.03 -1.45
C THR A 779 -11.15 16.51 -1.41
N ASN A 780 -11.23 17.17 -2.58
CA ASN A 780 -11.63 18.57 -2.68
C ASN A 780 -13.06 18.78 -2.17
N SER A 781 -13.99 17.91 -2.56
CA SER A 781 -15.37 17.89 -2.06
C SER A 781 -15.46 17.80 -0.54
N LEU A 782 -14.60 17.01 0.11
CA LEU A 782 -14.57 16.86 1.57
C LEU A 782 -13.92 18.08 2.24
N LEU A 783 -12.77 18.54 1.74
CA LEU A 783 -12.02 19.67 2.29
C LEU A 783 -12.85 20.95 2.33
N ASN A 784 -13.69 21.17 1.31
CA ASN A 784 -14.59 22.33 1.27
C ASN A 784 -15.46 22.43 2.53
N GLU A 785 -15.86 21.31 3.12
CA GLU A 785 -16.67 21.28 4.35
C GLU A 785 -15.84 21.45 5.64
N MET A 786 -14.52 21.25 5.59
CA MET A 786 -13.63 21.17 6.77
C MET A 786 -12.81 22.44 7.05
N VAL A 787 -12.94 23.49 6.22
CA VAL A 787 -12.27 24.78 6.43
C VAL A 787 -12.75 25.44 7.73
N ILE A 788 -11.81 25.86 8.59
CA ILE A 788 -12.09 26.52 9.87
C ILE A 788 -11.53 27.94 9.99
N GLY A 789 -10.64 28.36 9.09
CA GLY A 789 -10.02 29.68 9.16
C GLY A 789 -8.95 29.93 8.09
N ARG A 790 -8.35 31.11 8.15
CA ARG A 790 -7.25 31.57 7.29
C ARG A 790 -5.97 31.64 8.10
N LEU A 791 -4.89 31.08 7.58
CA LEU A 791 -3.58 31.11 8.23
C LEU A 791 -3.00 32.52 8.16
N VAL A 792 -2.55 33.05 9.30
CA VAL A 792 -1.88 34.36 9.42
C VAL A 792 -0.56 34.23 10.17
N SER A 793 0.41 35.07 9.83
CA SER A 793 1.65 35.20 10.61
C SER A 793 1.39 35.97 11.90
N SER A 794 2.11 35.64 12.97
CA SER A 794 2.02 36.31 14.27
C SER A 794 2.62 37.74 14.27
N GLY A 795 3.21 38.19 13.15
CA GLY A 795 3.81 39.53 12.97
C GLY A 795 5.35 39.53 12.95
N GLU A 796 5.95 40.67 12.61
CA GLU A 796 7.43 40.85 12.59
C GLU A 796 8.02 40.66 14.00
N GLY A 797 9.09 39.86 14.11
CA GLY A 797 9.84 39.64 15.37
C GLY A 797 9.59 38.32 16.11
N PHE A 798 8.61 37.50 15.69
CA PHE A 798 8.32 36.19 16.33
C PHE A 798 8.61 34.97 15.45
N GLN A 799 9.18 35.16 14.26
CA GLN A 799 9.38 34.08 13.28
C GLN A 799 10.29 32.96 13.82
N GLU A 800 11.33 33.30 14.58
CA GLU A 800 12.24 32.31 15.18
C GLU A 800 11.52 31.37 16.15
N TRP A 801 10.55 31.87 16.91
CA TRP A 801 9.73 31.05 17.83
C TRP A 801 8.71 30.20 17.09
N GLU A 802 8.13 30.71 15.99
CA GLU A 802 7.29 29.90 15.10
C GLU A 802 8.10 28.74 14.48
N ASP A 803 9.33 28.99 14.04
CA ASP A 803 10.21 27.98 13.46
C ASP A 803 10.68 26.96 14.51
N LEU A 804 10.89 27.41 15.75
CA LEU A 804 11.18 26.52 16.88
C LEU A 804 9.99 25.63 17.21
N LEU A 805 8.77 26.18 17.28
CA LEU A 805 7.54 25.42 17.50
C LEU A 805 7.33 24.37 16.40
N ASP A 806 7.54 24.74 15.13
CA ASP A 806 7.44 23.80 14.01
C ASP A 806 8.41 22.62 14.18
N LYS A 807 9.65 22.88 14.63
CA LYS A 807 10.62 21.82 14.88
C LYS A 807 10.26 20.94 16.10
N ILE A 808 9.74 21.53 17.18
CA ILE A 808 9.25 20.78 18.34
C ILE A 808 8.08 19.87 17.94
N VAL A 809 7.12 20.39 17.16
CA VAL A 809 5.99 19.60 16.64
C VAL A 809 6.47 18.49 15.72
N GLU A 810 7.45 18.74 14.85
CA GLU A 810 8.05 17.69 14.02
C GLU A 810 8.63 16.55 14.86
N ILE A 811 9.48 16.84 15.85
CA ILE A 811 10.07 15.82 16.74
C ILE A 811 8.98 15.07 17.52
N GLN A 812 7.93 15.77 17.96
CA GLN A 812 6.80 15.16 18.66
C GLN A 812 6.00 14.21 17.74
N ASN A 813 5.71 14.64 16.52
CA ASN A 813 4.99 13.84 15.52
C ASN A 813 5.80 12.61 15.12
N ASP A 814 7.11 12.76 14.95
CA ASP A 814 8.03 11.66 14.71
C ASP A 814 7.95 10.67 15.88
N LEU A 815 8.13 11.09 17.15
CA LEU A 815 8.00 10.18 18.30
C LEU A 815 6.63 9.47 18.34
N THR A 816 5.54 10.19 18.10
CA THR A 816 4.19 9.61 18.03
C THR A 816 4.09 8.51 16.98
N ASN A 817 4.62 8.74 15.77
CA ASN A 817 4.57 7.76 14.68
C ASN A 817 5.44 6.53 14.97
N HIS A 818 6.62 6.70 15.58
CA HIS A 818 7.56 5.60 15.86
C HIS A 818 7.19 4.76 17.07
N SER A 819 6.39 5.28 18.00
CA SER A 819 5.99 4.56 19.22
C SER A 819 4.59 3.95 19.16
N ARG A 820 3.85 4.13 18.06
CA ARG A 820 2.47 3.63 17.89
C ARG A 820 2.41 2.64 16.74
N PHE A 821 2.25 1.38 17.10
CA PHE A 821 2.14 0.30 16.12
C PHE A 821 0.69 -0.11 15.97
N GLU A 822 0.36 -0.62 14.78
CA GLU A 822 -0.98 -1.14 14.50
C GLU A 822 -1.33 -2.34 15.39
N GLN A 823 -0.33 -3.16 15.70
CA GLN A 823 -0.45 -4.36 16.52
C GLN A 823 0.65 -4.32 17.57
N THR A 824 0.29 -4.42 18.84
CA THR A 824 1.24 -4.60 19.94
C THR A 824 1.00 -5.97 20.58
N PRO A 825 2.04 -6.57 21.19
CA PRO A 825 1.85 -7.80 21.95
C PRO A 825 0.86 -7.56 23.09
N THR A 826 -0.23 -8.32 23.12
CA THR A 826 -1.26 -8.25 24.17
C THR A 826 -1.06 -9.26 25.30
N GLY A 827 -0.05 -10.12 25.17
CA GLY A 827 0.11 -11.33 25.99
C GLY A 827 -0.63 -12.55 25.43
N TYR A 828 -1.45 -12.40 24.39
CA TYR A 828 -2.10 -13.53 23.71
C TYR A 828 -1.26 -14.05 22.54
N SER A 829 -1.07 -15.37 22.50
CA SER A 829 -0.25 -16.05 21.50
C SER A 829 -0.68 -15.81 20.05
N ARG A 830 -1.98 -15.63 19.80
CA ARG A 830 -2.54 -15.41 18.45
C ARG A 830 -2.15 -14.08 17.82
N GLN A 831 -1.78 -13.08 18.63
CA GLN A 831 -1.42 -11.74 18.14
C GLN A 831 0.09 -11.57 17.93
N LEU A 832 0.91 -12.49 18.46
CA LEU A 832 2.36 -12.39 18.41
C LEU A 832 2.93 -12.26 17.00
N SER A 833 2.40 -13.01 16.04
CA SER A 833 2.91 -13.03 14.67
C SER A 833 2.72 -11.71 13.93
N GLN A 834 1.92 -10.79 14.49
CA GLN A 834 1.61 -9.48 13.90
C GLN A 834 2.32 -8.34 14.65
N SER A 835 2.99 -8.64 15.77
CA SER A 835 3.71 -7.64 16.56
C SER A 835 4.94 -7.15 15.80
N PRO A 836 5.36 -5.89 16.00
CA PRO A 836 6.62 -5.38 15.48
C PRO A 836 7.81 -5.95 16.29
N PRO A 837 9.02 -6.01 15.68
CA PRO A 837 10.23 -6.33 16.42
C PRO A 837 10.59 -5.28 17.47
N VAL A 838 11.21 -5.70 18.58
CA VAL A 838 11.62 -4.79 19.68
C VAL A 838 12.69 -3.79 19.22
N GLU A 839 13.44 -4.10 18.18
CA GLU A 839 14.37 -3.19 17.51
C GLU A 839 13.70 -1.87 17.10
N VAL A 840 12.39 -1.90 16.81
CA VAL A 840 11.62 -0.70 16.48
C VAL A 840 11.44 0.22 17.69
N LEU A 841 11.24 -0.33 18.89
CA LEU A 841 11.18 0.44 20.13
C LEU A 841 12.51 1.13 20.43
N ARG A 842 13.61 0.39 20.26
CA ARG A 842 14.96 0.91 20.43
C ARG A 842 15.21 2.09 19.50
N ALA A 843 14.88 1.92 18.22
CA ALA A 843 15.06 2.94 17.21
C ALA A 843 14.19 4.17 17.42
N SER A 844 12.94 4.02 17.88
CA SER A 844 12.07 5.15 18.23
C SER A 844 12.74 6.10 19.23
N MET A 845 13.26 5.55 20.33
CA MET A 845 13.96 6.34 21.35
C MET A 845 15.28 6.92 20.86
N ASP A 846 16.03 6.19 20.03
CA ASP A 846 17.27 6.69 19.42
C ASP A 846 16.99 7.91 18.52
N CYS A 847 15.98 7.82 17.65
CA CYS A 847 15.59 8.90 16.76
C CYS A 847 15.14 10.14 17.55
N PHE A 848 14.32 9.95 18.59
CA PHE A 848 13.89 11.04 19.46
C PHE A 848 15.08 11.71 20.16
N THR A 849 15.96 10.94 20.80
CA THR A 849 17.11 11.50 21.54
C THR A 849 18.06 12.26 20.64
N LYS A 850 18.30 11.77 19.41
CA LYS A 850 19.07 12.49 18.37
C LYS A 850 18.38 13.79 17.93
N GLY A 851 17.08 13.73 17.64
CA GLY A 851 16.30 14.91 17.24
C GLY A 851 16.28 15.99 18.32
N TRP A 852 16.09 15.59 19.57
CA TRP A 852 16.11 16.49 20.73
C TRP A 852 17.50 17.09 20.97
N ALA A 853 18.57 16.29 20.92
CA ALA A 853 19.93 16.79 21.06
C ALA A 853 20.31 17.78 19.93
N SER A 854 19.82 17.56 18.71
CA SER A 854 19.99 18.50 17.60
C SER A 854 19.23 19.81 17.81
N LEU A 855 18.04 19.75 18.43
CA LEU A 855 17.27 20.95 18.78
C LEU A 855 18.03 21.79 19.80
N LEU A 856 18.53 21.16 20.88
CA LEU A 856 19.34 21.80 21.92
C LEU A 856 20.59 22.46 21.33
N ASN A 857 21.27 21.80 20.39
CA ASN A 857 22.41 22.40 19.67
C ASN A 857 22.03 23.68 18.93
N ARG A 858 20.88 23.68 18.26
CA ARG A 858 20.42 24.81 17.44
C ARG A 858 20.11 26.04 18.29
N VAL A 859 19.63 25.85 19.51
CA VAL A 859 19.31 26.94 20.44
C VAL A 859 20.49 27.33 21.35
N GLY A 860 21.65 26.68 21.19
CA GLY A 860 22.86 26.99 21.96
C GLY A 860 22.88 26.48 23.40
N ALA A 861 22.15 25.39 23.70
CA ALA A 861 22.14 24.78 25.04
C ALA A 861 23.47 24.06 25.38
N ASP A 862 23.72 23.83 26.66
CA ASP A 862 24.98 23.27 27.20
C ASP A 862 25.31 21.86 26.65
N ASP A 863 26.58 21.63 26.31
CA ASP A 863 27.14 20.35 25.86
C ASP A 863 26.93 19.25 26.91
N MET A 864 26.95 19.61 28.20
CA MET A 864 26.83 18.68 29.31
C MET A 864 25.47 17.97 29.31
N GLU A 865 24.36 18.70 29.09
CA GLU A 865 23.01 18.13 29.10
C GLU A 865 22.78 17.18 27.94
N ARG A 866 23.29 17.53 26.76
CA ARG A 866 23.23 16.69 25.56
C ARG A 866 23.96 15.36 25.78
N CYS A 867 25.14 15.41 26.39
CA CYS A 867 25.91 14.20 26.75
C CYS A 867 25.19 13.35 27.80
N ARG A 868 24.55 13.97 28.80
CA ARG A 868 23.78 13.29 29.85
C ARG A 868 22.57 12.54 29.29
N LEU A 869 21.83 13.16 28.36
CA LEU A 869 20.70 12.52 27.68
C LEU A 869 21.14 11.27 26.91
N ARG A 870 22.19 11.39 26.09
CA ARG A 870 22.70 10.29 25.27
C ARG A 870 23.22 9.12 26.10
N SER A 871 24.07 9.40 27.10
CA SER A 871 24.64 8.36 27.97
C SER A 871 23.58 7.64 28.81
N THR A 872 22.51 8.34 29.19
CA THR A 872 21.36 7.74 29.88
C THR A 872 20.63 6.74 28.98
N TYR A 873 20.33 7.13 27.73
CA TYR A 873 19.68 6.25 26.76
C TYR A 873 20.52 4.98 26.47
N GLU A 874 21.83 5.13 26.27
CA GLU A 874 22.74 4.01 26.00
C GLU A 874 22.71 2.95 27.12
N LYS A 875 22.68 3.39 28.39
CA LYS A 875 22.54 2.49 29.55
C LYS A 875 21.20 1.75 29.55
N THR A 876 20.10 2.46 29.32
CA THR A 876 18.75 1.87 29.26
C THR A 876 18.63 0.83 28.14
N ASN A 877 19.22 1.10 26.97
CA ASN A 877 19.24 0.17 25.85
C ASN A 877 20.03 -1.12 26.17
N SER A 878 21.13 -1.02 26.92
CA SER A 878 21.89 -2.20 27.38
C SER A 878 21.08 -3.09 28.34
N ALA A 879 20.28 -2.49 29.22
CA ALA A 879 19.40 -3.22 30.13
C ALA A 879 18.31 -3.98 29.34
N LEU A 880 17.67 -3.32 28.37
CA LEU A 880 16.70 -3.96 27.47
C LEU A 880 17.28 -5.19 26.74
N HIS A 881 18.47 -5.06 26.16
CA HIS A 881 19.12 -6.17 25.45
C HIS A 881 19.34 -7.40 26.36
N THR A 882 19.74 -7.15 27.61
CA THR A 882 19.95 -8.22 28.60
C THR A 882 18.64 -8.94 28.92
N HIS A 883 17.56 -8.19 29.12
CA HIS A 883 16.23 -8.74 29.38
C HIS A 883 15.73 -9.63 28.22
N LEU A 884 15.84 -9.16 26.97
CA LEU A 884 15.37 -9.91 25.80
C LEU A 884 16.10 -11.25 25.62
N ARG A 885 17.38 -11.31 25.97
CA ARG A 885 18.13 -12.58 25.95
C ARG A 885 17.54 -13.59 26.93
N GLN A 886 17.18 -13.16 28.14
CA GLN A 886 16.54 -14.02 29.14
C GLN A 886 15.18 -14.55 28.66
N VAL A 887 14.37 -13.68 28.04
CA VAL A 887 13.07 -14.07 27.46
C VAL A 887 13.25 -15.17 26.41
N TYR A 888 14.25 -15.05 25.55
CA TYR A 888 14.54 -16.07 24.55
C TYR A 888 15.02 -17.38 25.17
N ASP A 889 15.92 -17.31 26.15
CA ASP A 889 16.47 -18.51 26.80
C ASP A 889 15.42 -19.29 27.62
N MET A 890 14.47 -18.61 28.25
CA MET A 890 13.57 -19.23 29.22
C MET A 890 12.14 -19.46 28.71
N ASP A 891 11.65 -18.62 27.80
CA ASP A 891 10.23 -18.58 27.42
C ASP A 891 9.96 -18.84 25.94
N PHE A 892 10.98 -18.86 25.06
CA PHE A 892 10.81 -18.96 23.61
C PHE A 892 9.96 -20.15 23.16
N ASP A 893 10.14 -21.33 23.75
CA ASP A 893 9.35 -22.53 23.41
C ASP A 893 7.91 -22.49 23.97
N HIS A 894 7.65 -21.64 24.97
CA HIS A 894 6.34 -21.48 25.60
C HIS A 894 5.66 -20.20 25.10
N VAL A 895 4.97 -20.31 23.96
CA VAL A 895 4.33 -19.20 23.24
C VAL A 895 3.56 -18.20 24.13
N HIS A 896 2.88 -18.68 25.17
CA HIS A 896 2.14 -17.82 26.11
C HIS A 896 3.05 -17.00 27.03
N ARG A 897 4.08 -17.60 27.62
CA ARG A 897 5.04 -16.90 28.47
C ARG A 897 5.85 -15.88 27.66
N TYR A 898 6.28 -16.29 26.47
CA TYR A 898 6.92 -15.41 25.49
C TYR A 898 6.05 -14.19 25.15
N ALA A 899 4.75 -14.40 24.88
CA ALA A 899 3.82 -13.31 24.59
C ALA A 899 3.70 -12.31 25.73
N GLU A 900 3.63 -12.80 26.97
CA GLU A 900 3.47 -11.96 28.15
C GLU A 900 4.75 -11.16 28.45
N ALA A 901 5.92 -11.78 28.34
CA ALA A 901 7.20 -11.11 28.50
C ALA A 901 7.37 -9.99 27.46
N LEU A 902 7.05 -10.27 26.20
CA LEU A 902 7.11 -9.27 25.14
C LEU A 902 6.15 -8.09 25.41
N ARG A 903 4.92 -8.35 25.89
CA ARG A 903 3.98 -7.28 26.27
C ARG A 903 4.59 -6.33 27.29
N LYS A 904 5.21 -6.85 28.36
CA LYS A 904 5.79 -6.03 29.43
C LYS A 904 6.84 -5.03 28.92
N VAL A 905 7.66 -5.44 27.94
CA VAL A 905 8.63 -4.56 27.28
C VAL A 905 7.96 -3.40 26.54
N PHE A 906 6.89 -3.69 25.78
CA PHE A 906 6.14 -2.67 25.04
C PHE A 906 5.37 -1.73 25.97
N ASP A 907 4.76 -2.24 27.04
CA ASP A 907 4.04 -1.44 28.04
C ASP A 907 4.99 -0.43 28.72
N ALA A 908 6.20 -0.86 29.09
CA ALA A 908 7.22 0.01 29.67
C ALA A 908 7.64 1.13 28.70
N HIS A 909 7.87 0.81 27.43
CA HIS A 909 8.20 1.82 26.41
C HIS A 909 7.05 2.82 26.21
N ALA A 910 5.80 2.34 26.16
CA ALA A 910 4.63 3.20 26.04
C ALA A 910 4.55 4.18 27.21
N LEU A 911 4.66 3.71 28.45
CA LEU A 911 4.63 4.58 29.64
C LEU A 911 5.62 5.75 29.54
N THR A 912 6.86 5.47 29.16
CA THR A 912 7.93 6.46 29.03
C THR A 912 7.66 7.47 27.93
N THR A 913 7.22 6.99 26.76
CA THR A 913 6.85 7.86 25.63
C THR A 913 5.71 8.82 26.02
N GLY A 914 4.74 8.34 26.79
CA GLY A 914 3.59 9.14 27.23
C GLY A 914 4.01 10.30 28.13
N ARG A 915 4.96 10.06 29.05
CA ARG A 915 5.52 11.11 29.91
C ARG A 915 6.28 12.16 29.09
N ILE A 916 7.10 11.74 28.13
CA ILE A 916 7.82 12.65 27.23
C ILE A 916 6.85 13.55 26.46
N HIS A 917 5.77 13.00 25.91
CA HIS A 917 4.75 13.81 25.24
C HIS A 917 4.11 14.86 26.16
N GLY A 918 3.82 14.51 27.41
CA GLY A 918 3.25 15.45 28.39
C GLY A 918 4.17 16.65 28.65
N VAL A 919 5.49 16.41 28.72
CA VAL A 919 6.49 17.48 28.85
C VAL A 919 6.47 18.39 27.62
N ILE A 920 6.53 17.83 26.40
CA ILE A 920 6.52 18.60 25.15
C ILE A 920 5.25 19.47 25.01
N ASP A 921 4.08 18.94 25.38
CA ASP A 921 2.83 19.70 25.35
C ASP A 921 2.79 20.86 26.35
N GLY A 922 3.51 20.74 27.48
CA GLY A 922 3.73 21.84 28.41
C GLY A 922 4.52 22.97 27.77
N ILE A 923 5.62 22.64 27.08
CA ILE A 923 6.49 23.61 26.40
C ILE A 923 5.72 24.37 25.32
N LYS A 924 5.01 23.66 24.44
CA LYS A 924 4.26 24.30 23.35
C LYS A 924 3.24 25.31 23.86
N ARG A 925 2.43 24.92 24.86
CA ARG A 925 1.43 25.83 25.46
C ARG A 925 2.07 27.08 26.04
N HIS A 926 3.17 26.92 26.77
CA HIS A 926 3.90 28.05 27.34
C HIS A 926 4.37 29.04 26.25
N ILE A 927 5.00 28.54 25.17
CA ILE A 927 5.46 29.39 24.07
C ILE A 927 4.28 30.08 23.40
N VAL A 928 3.21 29.36 23.08
CA VAL A 928 2.02 29.93 22.41
C VAL A 928 1.37 31.01 23.27
N ASP A 929 1.22 30.80 24.57
CA ASP A 929 0.65 31.79 25.50
C ASP A 929 1.51 33.06 25.56
N CYS A 930 2.84 32.94 25.56
CA CYS A 930 3.77 34.07 25.49
C CYS A 930 3.60 34.85 24.18
N LEU A 931 3.56 34.17 23.03
CA LEU A 931 3.39 34.81 21.72
C LEU A 931 2.04 35.52 21.61
N TYR A 932 0.96 34.90 22.10
CA TYR A 932 -0.36 35.51 22.15
C TYR A 932 -0.37 36.80 23.00
N GLN A 933 0.34 36.79 24.12
CA GLN A 933 0.54 37.97 24.98
C GLN A 933 1.59 38.95 24.45
N ARG A 934 2.20 38.70 23.29
CA ARG A 934 3.33 39.47 22.71
C ARG A 934 4.53 39.60 23.65
N LYS A 935 4.84 38.52 24.37
CA LYS A 935 6.02 38.39 25.24
C LYS A 935 7.01 37.39 24.64
N GLN A 936 8.31 37.61 24.88
CA GLN A 936 9.33 36.63 24.50
C GLN A 936 9.35 35.46 25.51
N PRO A 937 9.24 34.20 25.05
CA PRO A 937 9.48 33.02 25.87
C PRO A 937 10.95 32.94 26.35
N GLN A 938 11.19 32.26 27.47
CA GLN A 938 12.55 32.01 27.98
C GLN A 938 13.07 30.65 27.49
N LEU A 939 14.34 30.58 27.08
CA LEU A 939 14.96 29.33 26.59
C LEU A 939 15.19 28.28 27.69
N SER A 940 15.34 28.69 28.96
CA SER A 940 15.59 27.81 30.11
C SER A 940 14.52 26.74 30.32
N ILE A 941 13.30 26.94 29.78
CA ILE A 941 12.24 25.93 29.81
C ILE A 941 12.64 24.63 29.09
N LEU A 942 13.54 24.70 28.10
CA LEU A 942 14.03 23.53 27.38
C LEU A 942 14.97 22.69 28.23
N ASP A 943 15.80 23.32 29.05
CA ASP A 943 16.78 22.67 29.93
C ASP A 943 16.04 21.90 31.05
N ASP A 944 15.13 22.57 31.76
CA ASP A 944 14.26 21.97 32.80
C ASP A 944 13.45 20.77 32.25
N SER A 945 12.95 20.91 31.02
CA SER A 945 12.21 19.85 30.33
C SER A 945 13.11 18.67 29.95
N THR A 946 14.36 18.94 29.56
CA THR A 946 15.34 17.92 29.22
C THR A 946 15.69 17.06 30.43
N GLU A 947 15.84 17.66 31.62
CA GLU A 947 16.02 16.90 32.85
C GLU A 947 14.84 15.97 33.15
N SER A 948 13.60 16.45 32.97
CA SER A 948 12.39 15.64 33.14
C SER A 948 12.32 14.45 32.18
N ILE A 949 12.78 14.63 30.94
CA ILE A 949 12.90 13.56 29.93
C ILE A 949 13.94 12.53 30.36
N ILE A 950 15.11 12.96 30.84
CA ILE A 950 16.18 12.07 31.31
C ILE A 950 15.69 11.18 32.45
N LEU A 951 14.99 11.74 33.45
CA LEU A 951 14.43 10.99 34.57
C LEU A 951 13.43 9.93 34.10
N SER A 952 12.58 10.27 33.13
CA SER A 952 11.62 9.32 32.54
C SER A 952 12.32 8.13 31.88
N ILE A 953 13.41 8.37 31.15
CA ILE A 953 14.20 7.30 30.50
C ILE A 953 14.88 6.41 31.55
N GLN A 954 15.40 6.98 32.63
CA GLN A 954 16.04 6.23 33.72
C GLN A 954 15.08 5.29 34.46
N GLU A 955 13.85 5.71 34.69
CA GLU A 955 12.87 4.85 35.35
C GLU A 955 12.53 3.61 34.52
N THR A 956 12.48 3.75 33.19
CA THR A 956 12.27 2.62 32.26
C THR A 956 13.33 1.54 32.43
N ALA A 957 14.60 1.93 32.64
CA ALA A 957 15.70 0.98 32.80
C ALA A 957 15.55 0.09 34.04
N LYS A 958 14.79 0.51 35.05
CA LYS A 958 14.53 -0.29 36.26
C LYS A 958 13.47 -1.37 36.02
N TYR A 959 12.68 -1.25 34.96
CA TYR A 959 11.67 -2.23 34.58
C TYR A 959 12.25 -3.39 33.77
N TYR A 960 13.29 -3.12 32.98
CA TYR A 960 14.05 -4.14 32.24
C TYR A 960 14.90 -4.96 33.21
#